data_AF-A0AAW0C9D4-F1
#
_entry.id   AF-A0AAW0C9D4-F1
#
_cell.length_a   1.000
_cell.length_b   1.000
_cell.length_c   1.000
_cell.angle_alpha   90.00
_cell.angle_beta   90.00
_cell.angle_gamma   90.00
#
_symmetry.space_group_name_H-M   'P 1'
#
loop_
_entity.id
_entity.type
_entity.pdbx_description
1 polymer ?
#
loop_
_entity_poly.entity_id
_entity_poly.type
_entity_poly.pdbx_seq_one_letter_code
_entity_poly.pdbx_strand_id
1 'polypeptide(L)'
;MSVFPIVHSLPEETISEILSPALKVSDAAFCDASLVSPFSKYEEPTSNYLLVCKTWLRIATPLLYSTVVLRSKGQAKALSTVLVENPEFGQYIKKLRVEGGYGPPMHTILECSPNISDLFLCTRIFSSDNTSGLCSGLELINPTRLILWHADHQGLGNRTYLQLLDALVAAIPEWDNLRIFQPSFYMLNHPSDRIAEEIAKARKLTTVVVTQVSHVSWVYNLYKKCPLQQIQVKTSAPVEPDSRYRKQLHALMENPKIKALLRFNYPEQPTSTPVDSMQTTTDMELPSIDIVPSLNPFFKPLSNAALHIADKIWDRVLFFAFVDPHPGQNPVENFRRCPDLLLVSKTIHRLGIPHHYARVYLHCRSSVRQFRALLSKKPAIALHVRHLVVHDYTAYHSLRGPGDDPLSAILSRTSGLLQFGDVRTANTTHSASSDLRTIPWTAFEVLGKTAGPTLRECCARIWAVEDASAAVFNELKALRTLMWDCDTTFTGAEKVSGDGLLNLEELHIRSTDLSFIRVLSRMRLEFLRRIVLSTEVDCKLLFEVHGPKLTELVLQYKHLHAFRGKILTFCPNLQVITITEMGGPPGFDELNSKGAIRPALTKIVFDVPECQWRKTRSGLEDKNIIFAWDTFFKLFEPKKHLPNLQEIEFEDCVWPTNERDIEKSRWVRWAELLLKHDVHLADKNGTRWKRRAGAK
;
A
#
# COMPACT_ATOMS: atom_id res chain seq x y z
N MET A 1 3.49 41.76 -11.08
CA MET A 1 2.85 40.89 -10.08
C MET A 1 2.30 41.78 -8.98
N SER A 2 0.98 41.94 -8.94
CA SER A 2 0.26 42.71 -7.94
C SER A 2 0.34 42.00 -6.58
N VAL A 3 0.96 42.67 -5.62
CA VAL A 3 1.06 42.24 -4.22
C VAL A 3 -0.36 42.15 -3.66
N PHE A 4 -0.83 40.94 -3.35
CA PHE A 4 -2.08 40.73 -2.63
C PHE A 4 -1.97 41.35 -1.23
N PRO A 5 -2.75 42.39 -0.88
CA PRO A 5 -2.63 43.06 0.43
C PRO A 5 -3.21 42.25 1.60
N ILE A 6 -3.76 41.06 1.35
CA ILE A 6 -4.70 40.40 2.26
C ILE A 6 -4.00 39.68 3.42
N VAL A 7 -2.75 39.21 3.26
CA VAL A 7 -2.09 38.36 4.27
C VAL A 7 -1.68 39.14 5.54
N HIS A 8 -1.58 40.47 5.48
CA HIS A 8 -1.24 41.29 6.65
C HIS A 8 -2.40 41.50 7.64
N SER A 9 -3.60 40.96 7.39
CA SER A 9 -4.80 41.23 8.19
C SER A 9 -5.27 40.08 9.09
N LEU A 10 -4.66 38.89 8.99
CA LEU A 10 -5.08 37.76 9.83
C LEU A 10 -4.49 37.87 11.25
N PRO A 11 -5.31 37.67 12.31
CA PRO A 11 -4.80 37.50 13.66
C PRO A 11 -3.77 36.38 13.75
N GLU A 12 -2.80 36.52 14.67
CA GLU A 12 -1.70 35.57 14.80
C GLU A 12 -2.19 34.17 15.19
N GLU A 13 -3.26 34.11 15.99
CA GLU A 13 -3.93 32.89 16.41
C GLU A 13 -4.51 32.16 15.20
N THR A 14 -5.11 32.89 14.27
CA THR A 14 -5.64 32.31 13.03
C THR A 14 -4.53 31.76 12.15
N ILE A 15 -3.41 32.47 12.02
CA ILE A 15 -2.23 31.97 11.30
C ILE A 15 -1.67 30.72 12.00
N SER A 16 -1.62 30.71 13.33
CA SER A 16 -1.16 29.56 14.13
C SER A 16 -2.05 28.33 13.93
N GLU A 17 -3.38 28.51 13.92
CA GLU A 17 -4.36 27.46 13.61
C GLU A 17 -4.21 26.94 12.18
N ILE A 18 -4.03 27.83 11.19
CA ILE A 18 -3.79 27.45 9.79
C ILE A 18 -2.51 26.63 9.63
N LEU A 19 -1.43 27.02 10.31
CA LEU A 19 -0.13 26.37 10.20
C LEU A 19 -0.01 25.11 11.04
N SER A 20 -0.84 24.97 12.09
CA SER A 20 -0.74 23.88 13.06
C SER A 20 -0.81 22.48 12.42
N PRO A 21 -1.77 22.16 11.52
CA PRO A 21 -1.84 20.84 10.89
C PRO A 21 -0.59 20.47 10.06
N ALA A 22 0.07 21.47 9.48
CA ALA A 22 1.24 21.26 8.62
C ALA A 22 2.57 21.21 9.41
N LEU A 23 2.64 21.87 10.57
CA LEU A 23 3.87 22.01 11.36
C LEU A 23 3.89 21.15 12.62
N LYS A 24 2.72 20.82 13.20
CA LYS A 24 2.65 20.03 14.43
C LYS A 24 2.69 18.54 14.11
N VAL A 25 3.50 17.82 14.88
CA VAL A 25 3.50 16.36 14.90
C VAL A 25 2.46 15.90 15.92
N SER A 26 1.51 15.07 15.47
CA SER A 26 0.52 14.48 16.37
C SER A 26 1.18 13.62 17.45
N ASP A 27 0.57 13.52 18.63
CA ASP A 27 1.13 12.69 19.70
C ASP A 27 1.19 11.20 19.30
N ALA A 28 0.20 10.75 18.53
CA ALA A 28 0.17 9.40 17.98
C ALA A 28 1.39 9.12 17.09
N ALA A 29 1.71 10.02 16.14
CA ALA A 29 2.89 9.88 15.28
C ALA A 29 4.19 9.99 16.08
N PHE A 30 4.28 10.91 17.05
CA PHE A 30 5.46 11.07 17.89
C PHE A 30 5.75 9.80 18.71
N CYS A 31 4.72 9.17 19.28
CA CYS A 31 4.83 7.96 20.08
C CYS A 31 4.87 6.66 19.26
N ASP A 32 4.72 6.74 17.93
CA ASP A 32 4.67 5.56 17.07
C ASP A 32 6.01 4.80 17.12
N ALA A 33 5.90 3.58 17.65
CA ALA A 33 6.98 2.63 17.87
C ALA A 33 6.89 1.44 16.90
N SER A 34 6.22 1.62 15.75
CA SER A 34 6.20 0.66 14.67
C SER A 34 7.60 0.46 14.07
N LEU A 35 7.78 -0.66 13.36
CA LEU A 35 9.07 -1.01 12.75
C LEU A 35 9.56 0.04 11.74
N VAL A 36 8.62 0.74 11.11
CA VAL A 36 8.88 1.80 10.14
C VAL A 36 8.40 3.11 10.75
N SER A 37 9.35 3.98 11.12
CA SER A 37 9.02 5.30 11.67
C SER A 37 8.00 6.03 10.79
N PRO A 38 6.96 6.69 11.35
CA PRO A 38 6.01 7.45 10.53
C PRO A 38 6.70 8.63 9.83
N PHE A 39 7.82 9.11 10.38
CA PHE A 39 8.67 10.17 9.81
C PHE A 39 9.65 9.65 8.76
N SER A 40 9.51 8.39 8.35
CA SER A 40 10.34 7.74 7.33
C SER A 40 10.01 8.19 5.91
N LYS A 41 8.74 8.50 5.66
CA LYS A 41 8.28 8.98 4.36
C LYS A 41 8.81 10.39 4.11
N TYR A 42 9.28 10.62 2.89
CA TYR A 42 9.71 11.95 2.48
C TYR A 42 8.47 12.79 2.20
N GLU A 43 8.24 13.79 3.04
CA GLU A 43 7.27 14.85 2.80
C GLU A 43 8.01 16.13 2.42
N GLU A 44 7.28 17.11 1.89
CA GLU A 44 7.87 18.41 1.62
C GLU A 44 8.46 19.02 2.90
N PRO A 45 9.64 19.68 2.85
CA PRO A 45 10.23 20.30 4.02
C PRO A 45 9.27 21.30 4.65
N THR A 46 8.85 21.04 5.89
CA THR A 46 7.98 21.96 6.66
C THR A 46 8.64 23.33 6.89
N SER A 47 9.97 23.43 6.75
CA SER A 47 10.67 24.71 6.76
C SER A 47 10.27 25.65 5.60
N ASN A 48 9.68 25.15 4.52
CA ASN A 48 9.21 25.98 3.41
C ASN A 48 8.12 26.97 3.85
N TYR A 49 7.31 26.62 4.86
CA TYR A 49 6.30 27.53 5.42
C TYR A 49 6.93 28.75 6.10
N LEU A 50 8.18 28.66 6.55
CA LEU A 50 8.90 29.79 7.15
C LEU A 50 9.27 30.88 6.12
N LEU A 51 9.30 30.53 4.84
CA LEU A 51 9.79 31.42 3.77
C LEU A 51 8.70 32.32 3.18
N VAL A 52 7.46 32.22 3.66
CA VAL A 52 6.31 32.96 3.11
C VAL A 52 6.39 34.45 3.45
N CYS A 53 6.46 34.81 4.74
CA CYS A 53 6.64 36.19 5.19
C CYS A 53 7.18 36.25 6.63
N LYS A 54 7.56 37.44 7.11
CA LYS A 54 8.09 37.63 8.48
C LYS A 54 7.10 37.22 9.58
N THR A 55 5.81 37.48 9.39
CA THR A 55 4.75 37.07 10.34
C THR A 55 4.64 35.55 10.42
N TRP A 56 4.66 34.87 9.27
CA TRP A 56 4.67 33.41 9.22
C TRP A 56 5.93 32.84 9.86
N LEU A 57 7.11 33.35 9.53
CA LEU A 57 8.36 32.96 10.19
C LEU A 57 8.22 33.05 11.72
N ARG A 58 7.78 34.19 12.25
CA ARG A 58 7.65 34.40 13.70
C ARG A 58 6.65 33.45 14.37
N ILE A 59 5.50 33.19 13.75
CA ILE A 59 4.44 32.32 14.32
C ILE A 59 4.78 30.83 14.12
N ALA A 60 5.36 30.48 12.98
CA ALA A 60 5.68 29.11 12.60
C ALA A 60 6.91 28.56 13.33
N THR A 61 7.90 29.39 13.64
CA THR A 61 9.13 28.95 14.35
C THR A 61 8.82 28.18 15.64
N PRO A 62 8.04 28.70 16.62
CA PRO A 62 7.75 27.93 17.83
C PRO A 62 6.95 26.65 17.54
N LEU A 63 6.08 26.64 16.52
CA LEU A 63 5.34 25.44 16.11
C LEU A 63 6.28 24.37 15.54
N LEU A 64 7.18 24.76 14.66
CA LEU A 64 8.15 23.88 14.01
C LEU A 64 9.14 23.27 15.02
N TYR A 65 9.65 24.08 15.95
CA TYR A 65 10.60 23.61 16.96
C TYR A 65 9.92 22.87 18.13
N SER A 66 8.59 22.96 18.28
CA SER A 66 7.87 22.31 19.39
C SER A 66 8.13 20.80 19.48
N THR A 67 8.24 20.14 18.33
CA THR A 67 8.53 18.71 18.21
C THR A 67 9.68 18.49 17.23
N VAL A 68 10.84 18.10 17.77
CA VAL A 68 12.05 17.82 16.99
C VAL A 68 12.20 16.31 16.81
N VAL A 69 12.37 15.87 15.56
CA VAL A 69 12.65 14.49 15.20
C VAL A 69 14.02 14.40 14.51
N LEU A 70 14.99 13.76 15.16
CA LEU A 70 16.35 13.58 14.66
C LEU A 70 16.54 12.16 14.12
N ARG A 71 16.91 12.05 12.84
CA ARG A 71 17.03 10.78 12.10
C ARG A 71 18.38 10.62 11.38
N SER A 72 19.30 11.58 11.54
CA SER A 72 20.62 11.60 10.90
C SER A 72 21.62 12.47 11.66
N LYS A 73 22.92 12.21 11.43
CA LYS A 73 24.01 13.02 12.02
C LYS A 73 23.97 14.46 11.50
N GLY A 74 23.64 14.64 10.23
CA GLY A 74 23.48 15.95 9.59
C GLY A 74 22.40 16.81 10.27
N GLN A 75 21.22 16.23 10.57
CA GLN A 75 20.15 16.94 11.28
C GLN A 75 20.57 17.35 12.69
N ALA A 76 21.20 16.45 13.45
CA ALA A 76 21.66 16.76 14.79
C ALA A 76 22.73 17.88 14.79
N LYS A 77 23.70 17.83 13.88
CA LYS A 77 24.72 18.88 13.73
C LYS A 77 24.12 20.22 13.29
N ALA A 78 23.19 20.19 12.34
CA ALA A 78 22.51 21.41 11.90
C ALA A 78 21.73 22.04 13.06
N LEU A 79 20.93 21.25 13.77
CA LEU A 79 20.16 21.74 14.92
C LEU A 79 21.07 22.26 16.03
N SER A 80 22.15 21.55 16.38
CA SER A 80 23.07 22.02 17.42
C SER A 80 23.71 23.37 17.04
N THR A 81 24.07 23.55 15.76
CA THR A 81 24.61 24.82 15.26
C THR A 81 23.57 25.94 15.40
N VAL A 82 22.33 25.68 14.97
CA VAL A 82 21.24 26.67 15.09
C VAL A 82 20.96 27.03 16.55
N LEU A 83 20.99 26.07 17.48
CA LEU A 83 20.75 26.32 18.90
C LEU A 83 21.88 27.08 19.59
N VAL A 84 23.12 26.91 19.13
CA VAL A 84 24.25 27.73 19.62
C VAL A 84 24.11 29.17 19.14
N GLU A 85 23.72 29.37 17.89
CA GLU A 85 23.54 30.70 17.29
C GLU A 85 22.28 31.41 17.79
N ASN A 86 21.22 30.66 18.12
CA ASN A 86 19.91 31.17 18.53
C ASN A 86 19.37 30.35 19.72
N PRO A 87 19.92 30.53 20.94
CA PRO A 87 19.55 29.74 22.11
C PRO A 87 18.07 29.79 22.48
N GLU A 88 17.37 30.87 22.11
CA GLU A 88 15.93 31.02 22.34
C GLU A 88 15.10 29.93 21.64
N PHE A 89 15.57 29.38 20.52
CA PHE A 89 14.85 28.31 19.82
C PHE A 89 14.80 27.01 20.63
N GLY A 90 15.81 26.78 21.48
CA GLY A 90 15.85 25.61 22.35
C GLY A 90 14.73 25.64 23.41
N GLN A 91 14.25 26.83 23.79
CA GLN A 91 13.14 26.98 24.74
C GLN A 91 11.80 26.50 24.15
N TYR A 92 11.66 26.50 22.83
CA TYR A 92 10.46 26.01 22.13
C TYR A 92 10.41 24.49 22.05
N ILE A 93 11.55 23.79 22.15
CA ILE A 93 11.61 22.33 22.04
C ILE A 93 10.95 21.70 23.28
N LYS A 94 9.79 21.08 23.08
CA LYS A 94 9.05 20.33 24.12
C LYS A 94 9.14 18.83 23.94
N LYS A 95 9.11 18.37 22.69
CA LYS A 95 9.20 16.95 22.35
C LYS A 95 10.46 16.70 21.53
N LEU A 96 11.30 15.77 21.99
CA LEU A 96 12.51 15.35 21.30
C LEU A 96 12.46 13.86 21.00
N ARG A 97 12.51 13.49 19.73
CA ARG A 97 12.60 12.11 19.24
C ARG A 97 13.95 11.88 18.58
N VAL A 98 14.71 10.91 19.08
CA VAL A 98 16.06 10.58 18.59
C VAL A 98 16.08 9.15 18.06
N GLU A 99 16.34 8.99 16.76
CA GLU A 99 16.38 7.69 16.06
C GLU A 99 17.82 7.20 15.78
N GLY A 100 18.71 7.27 16.77
CA GLY A 100 20.11 6.80 16.66
C GLY A 100 21.08 7.51 17.60
N GLY A 101 22.38 7.23 17.45
CA GLY A 101 23.46 7.92 18.20
C GLY A 101 24.22 8.91 17.32
N TYR A 102 23.95 10.21 17.48
CA TYR A 102 24.48 11.28 16.63
C TYR A 102 25.69 12.04 17.19
N GLY A 103 26.33 11.52 18.23
CA GLY A 103 27.60 12.00 18.76
C GLY A 103 27.49 13.30 19.57
N PRO A 104 28.58 14.09 19.63
CA PRO A 104 28.67 15.31 20.44
C PRO A 104 27.55 16.35 20.24
N PRO A 105 27.01 16.59 19.03
CA PRO A 105 25.90 17.54 18.84
C PRO A 105 24.69 17.31 19.74
N MET A 106 24.44 16.07 20.17
CA MET A 106 23.33 15.75 21.08
C MET A 106 23.49 16.38 22.46
N HIS A 107 24.72 16.57 22.96
CA HIS A 107 24.94 17.21 24.24
C HIS A 107 24.47 18.67 24.19
N THR A 108 24.92 19.42 23.18
CA THR A 108 24.52 20.80 22.94
C THR A 108 23.00 20.93 22.75
N ILE A 109 22.37 20.01 22.02
CA ILE A 109 20.92 20.04 21.85
C ILE A 109 20.21 19.90 23.20
N LEU A 110 20.64 18.96 24.05
CA LEU A 110 20.04 18.74 25.36
C LEU A 110 20.30 19.90 26.32
N GLU A 111 21.51 20.46 26.30
CA GLU A 111 21.90 21.64 27.07
C GLU A 111 21.07 22.88 26.71
N CYS A 112 20.87 23.14 25.41
CA CYS A 112 20.08 24.28 24.94
C CYS A 112 18.57 24.07 25.05
N SER A 113 18.09 22.87 25.37
CA SER A 113 16.65 22.52 25.35
C SER A 113 16.12 22.10 26.72
N PRO A 114 16.18 22.97 27.73
CA PRO A 114 15.80 22.62 29.11
C PRO A 114 14.31 22.27 29.27
N ASN A 115 13.48 22.63 28.29
CA ASN A 115 12.03 22.47 28.32
C ASN A 115 11.52 21.14 27.72
N ILE A 116 12.40 20.18 27.44
CA ILE A 116 12.00 18.87 26.92
C ILE A 116 11.12 18.16 27.96
N SER A 117 9.82 18.08 27.69
CA SER A 117 8.85 17.33 28.47
C SER A 117 8.71 15.89 28.01
N ASP A 118 8.97 15.62 26.73
CA ASP A 118 8.75 14.32 26.10
C ASP A 118 10.00 13.86 25.38
N LEU A 119 10.60 12.79 25.88
CA LEU A 119 11.79 12.19 25.30
C LEU A 119 11.46 10.83 24.70
N PHE A 120 11.62 10.71 23.38
CA PHE A 120 11.57 9.44 22.67
C PHE A 120 12.99 9.03 22.27
N LEU A 121 13.42 7.85 22.70
CA LEU A 121 14.71 7.28 22.32
C LEU A 121 14.51 5.95 21.59
N CYS A 122 14.98 5.90 20.35
CA CYS A 122 15.26 4.64 19.68
C CYS A 122 16.57 4.07 20.21
N THR A 123 16.50 2.94 20.90
CA THR A 123 17.68 2.24 21.41
C THR A 123 18.29 1.28 20.38
N ARG A 124 17.91 1.40 19.10
CA ARG A 124 18.53 0.69 17.99
C ARG A 124 19.86 1.35 17.63
N ILE A 125 20.80 1.28 18.57
CA ILE A 125 22.14 1.84 18.44
C ILE A 125 23.02 0.83 17.74
N PHE A 126 23.71 1.28 16.70
CA PHE A 126 24.61 0.45 15.91
C PHE A 126 26.07 0.69 16.30
N SER A 127 26.97 -0.20 15.85
CA SER A 127 28.41 -0.07 16.14
C SER A 127 29.05 1.18 15.52
N SER A 128 28.45 1.73 14.46
CA SER A 128 28.86 2.96 13.78
C SER A 128 28.32 4.25 14.42
N ASP A 129 27.42 4.10 15.39
CA ASP A 129 26.81 5.24 16.07
C ASP A 129 27.68 5.71 17.22
N ASN A 130 27.48 6.97 17.61
CA ASN A 130 28.16 7.55 18.76
C ASN A 130 27.11 8.11 19.73
N THR A 131 27.02 7.55 20.93
CA THR A 131 26.05 7.99 21.96
C THR A 131 26.66 8.96 22.98
N SER A 132 27.93 9.37 22.84
CA SER A 132 28.62 10.14 23.87
C SER A 132 27.88 11.42 24.27
N GLY A 133 27.37 12.18 23.29
CA GLY A 133 26.62 13.42 23.57
C GLY A 133 25.23 13.18 24.17
N LEU A 134 24.60 12.04 23.88
CA LEU A 134 23.39 11.64 24.60
C LEU A 134 23.74 11.31 26.05
N CYS A 135 24.74 10.47 26.28
CA CYS A 135 25.15 10.04 27.62
C CYS A 135 25.47 11.24 28.53
N SER A 136 26.20 12.24 28.03
CA SER A 136 26.56 13.43 28.80
C SER A 136 25.45 14.49 28.90
N GLY A 137 24.44 14.46 28.03
CA GLY A 137 23.36 15.45 28.03
C GLY A 137 22.11 15.03 28.80
N LEU A 138 21.93 13.73 29.09
CA LEU A 138 20.71 13.23 29.73
C LEU A 138 20.47 13.79 31.15
N GLU A 139 21.53 14.14 31.86
CA GLU A 139 21.46 14.80 33.19
C GLU A 139 21.03 16.27 33.11
N LEU A 140 21.09 16.89 31.93
CA LEU A 140 20.76 18.32 31.73
C LEU A 140 19.26 18.56 31.51
N ILE A 141 18.46 17.51 31.41
CA ILE A 141 17.02 17.58 31.15
C ILE A 141 16.23 16.86 32.25
N ASN A 142 14.95 17.19 32.38
CA ASN A 142 14.05 16.59 33.37
C ASN A 142 12.68 16.28 32.73
N PRO A 143 12.62 15.25 31.86
CA PRO A 143 11.43 14.96 31.08
C PRO A 143 10.27 14.44 31.94
N THR A 144 9.05 14.75 31.52
CA THR A 144 7.81 14.22 32.12
C THR A 144 7.44 12.86 31.57
N ARG A 145 7.75 12.61 30.29
CA ARG A 145 7.46 11.37 29.58
C ARG A 145 8.73 10.81 28.93
N LEU A 146 9.01 9.54 29.20
CA LEU A 146 10.05 8.75 28.53
C LEU A 146 9.40 7.65 27.68
N ILE A 147 9.78 7.59 26.40
CA ILE A 147 9.37 6.55 25.45
C ILE A 147 10.62 5.84 24.95
N LEU A 148 10.67 4.52 25.14
CA LEU A 148 11.75 3.69 24.65
C LEU A 148 11.27 2.80 23.53
N TRP A 149 12.00 2.79 22.42
CA TRP A 149 11.74 1.89 21.31
C TRP A 149 12.97 1.04 20.98
N HIS A 150 12.77 -0.27 20.89
CA HIS A 150 13.79 -1.25 20.52
C HIS A 150 13.24 -2.15 19.41
N ALA A 151 13.96 -2.26 18.29
CA ALA A 151 13.45 -2.94 17.10
C ALA A 151 13.91 -4.41 16.96
N ASP A 152 14.99 -4.84 17.62
CA ASP A 152 15.52 -6.20 17.46
C ASP A 152 16.35 -6.66 18.67
N HIS A 153 16.52 -7.97 18.87
CA HIS A 153 17.44 -8.52 19.89
C HIS A 153 18.92 -8.47 19.50
N GLN A 154 19.27 -7.89 18.34
CA GLN A 154 20.63 -7.98 17.78
C GLN A 154 21.60 -6.96 18.39
N GLY A 155 21.14 -6.10 19.31
CA GLY A 155 21.95 -5.06 19.96
C GLY A 155 22.58 -5.43 21.30
N LEU A 156 22.30 -6.61 21.87
CA LEU A 156 22.67 -6.94 23.26
C LEU A 156 24.18 -6.86 23.57
N GLY A 157 25.05 -7.07 22.58
CA GLY A 157 26.50 -6.98 22.72
C GLY A 157 27.11 -5.63 22.34
N ASN A 158 26.31 -4.64 21.94
CA ASN A 158 26.85 -3.35 21.50
C ASN A 158 27.27 -2.50 22.72
N ARG A 159 28.57 -2.26 22.88
CA ARG A 159 29.13 -1.43 23.95
C ARG A 159 28.53 -0.01 23.99
N THR A 160 28.31 0.61 22.83
CA THR A 160 27.73 1.95 22.71
C THR A 160 26.28 1.99 23.21
N TYR A 161 25.52 0.92 22.97
CA TYR A 161 24.17 0.75 23.53
C TYR A 161 24.21 0.59 25.04
N LEU A 162 25.10 -0.25 25.57
CA LEU A 162 25.25 -0.45 27.01
C LEU A 162 25.66 0.84 27.74
N GLN A 163 26.53 1.66 27.14
CA GLN A 163 26.89 2.97 27.66
C GLN A 163 25.70 3.93 27.72
N LEU A 164 24.83 3.93 26.70
CA LEU A 164 23.60 4.73 26.73
C LEU A 164 22.63 4.23 27.79
N LEU A 165 22.52 2.91 27.95
CA LEU A 165 21.71 2.29 29.00
C LEU A 165 22.19 2.70 30.40
N ASP A 166 23.51 2.64 30.64
CA ASP A 166 24.12 3.05 31.91
C ASP A 166 23.86 4.55 32.20
N ALA A 167 24.01 5.41 31.20
CA ALA A 167 23.72 6.84 31.34
C ALA A 167 22.24 7.12 31.64
N LEU A 168 21.31 6.39 31.00
CA LEU A 168 19.88 6.50 31.32
C LEU A 168 19.59 6.09 32.76
N VAL A 169 20.14 4.95 33.20
CA VAL A 169 19.99 4.47 34.59
C VAL A 169 20.53 5.51 35.58
N ALA A 170 21.65 6.16 35.27
CA ALA A 170 22.23 7.20 36.11
C ALA A 170 21.38 8.49 36.16
N ALA A 171 20.73 8.88 35.06
CA ALA A 171 19.95 10.12 34.96
C ALA A 171 18.54 10.01 35.57
N ILE A 172 17.91 8.83 35.52
CA ILE A 172 16.52 8.61 35.97
C ILE A 172 16.25 9.06 37.42
N PRO A 173 17.13 8.82 38.41
CA PRO A 173 16.94 9.31 39.77
C PRO A 173 16.74 10.83 39.86
N GLU A 174 17.46 11.58 39.03
CA GLU A 174 17.46 13.05 38.96
C GLU A 174 16.22 13.61 38.22
N TRP A 175 15.49 12.77 37.47
CA TRP A 175 14.30 13.18 36.74
C TRP A 175 13.07 13.27 37.63
N ASP A 176 13.02 14.33 38.44
CA ASP A 176 11.91 14.63 39.35
C ASP A 176 10.55 14.79 38.68
N ASN A 177 10.50 15.08 37.38
CA ASN A 177 9.26 15.24 36.62
C ASN A 177 8.80 13.97 35.91
N LEU A 178 9.56 12.88 35.90
CA LEU A 178 9.17 11.68 35.18
C LEU A 178 7.89 11.08 35.77
N ARG A 179 6.79 11.12 35.01
CA ARG A 179 5.46 10.61 35.40
C ARG A 179 4.93 9.54 34.45
N ILE A 180 5.33 9.59 33.18
CA ILE A 180 4.83 8.71 32.13
C ILE A 180 5.99 7.89 31.56
N PHE A 181 5.83 6.57 31.54
CA PHE A 181 6.81 5.68 30.94
C PHE A 181 6.15 4.76 29.90
N GLN A 182 6.72 4.73 28.70
CA GLN A 182 6.35 3.80 27.64
C GLN A 182 7.53 2.87 27.37
N PRO A 183 7.57 1.67 27.98
CA PRO A 183 8.62 0.69 27.73
C PRO A 183 8.62 0.19 26.29
N SER A 184 9.77 -0.32 25.86
CA SER A 184 9.87 -1.03 24.58
C SER A 184 9.08 -2.35 24.61
N PHE A 185 8.70 -2.83 23.43
CA PHE A 185 7.93 -4.07 23.28
C PHE A 185 8.66 -5.33 23.80
N TYR A 186 9.99 -5.32 23.89
CA TYR A 186 10.80 -6.53 24.13
C TYR A 186 11.39 -6.69 25.56
N MET A 187 10.81 -6.07 26.58
CA MET A 187 11.43 -5.98 27.93
C MET A 187 11.23 -7.21 28.84
N LEU A 188 11.23 -8.44 28.31
CA LEU A 188 11.34 -9.64 29.15
C LEU A 188 12.74 -10.23 28.95
N ASN A 189 13.57 -10.18 29.99
CA ASN A 189 14.97 -10.63 30.00
C ASN A 189 15.89 -9.79 29.10
N HIS A 190 15.67 -8.48 29.04
CA HIS A 190 16.45 -7.56 28.21
C HIS A 190 17.31 -6.65 29.11
N PRO A 191 18.50 -6.19 28.70
CA PRO A 191 19.29 -5.23 29.47
C PRO A 191 18.52 -3.94 29.82
N SER A 192 17.50 -3.59 29.02
CA SER A 192 16.59 -2.47 29.32
C SER A 192 15.77 -2.67 30.60
N ASP A 193 15.71 -3.88 31.17
CA ASP A 193 15.05 -4.16 32.44
C ASP A 193 15.69 -3.32 33.57
N ARG A 194 16.99 -2.99 33.45
CA ARG A 194 17.68 -2.07 34.37
C ARG A 194 17.06 -0.68 34.40
N ILE A 195 16.63 -0.15 33.25
CA ILE A 195 15.90 1.12 33.19
C ILE A 195 14.55 0.97 33.91
N ALA A 196 13.85 -0.12 33.63
CA ALA A 196 12.54 -0.38 34.20
C ALA A 196 12.60 -0.48 35.74
N GLU A 197 13.61 -1.15 36.26
CA GLU A 197 13.92 -1.26 37.68
C GLU A 197 14.26 0.09 38.30
N GLU A 198 15.10 0.89 37.66
CA GLU A 198 15.49 2.19 38.20
C GLU A 198 14.30 3.16 38.27
N ILE A 199 13.45 3.16 37.24
CA ILE A 199 12.19 3.91 37.26
C ILE A 199 11.28 3.41 38.40
N ALA A 200 11.24 2.10 38.67
CA ALA A 200 10.45 1.54 39.77
C ALA A 200 11.00 1.97 41.14
N LYS A 201 12.33 2.13 41.29
CA LYS A 201 12.96 2.64 42.51
C LYS A 201 12.65 4.10 42.76
N ALA A 202 12.57 4.92 41.71
CA ALA A 202 12.22 6.33 41.81
C ALA A 202 10.81 6.56 42.38
N ARG A 203 9.86 5.63 42.18
CA ARG A 203 8.47 5.66 42.71
C ARG A 203 7.66 6.90 42.31
N LYS A 204 7.99 7.53 41.18
CA LYS A 204 7.33 8.77 40.70
C LYS A 204 6.24 8.53 39.64
N LEU A 205 6.16 7.33 39.03
CA LEU A 205 5.27 7.07 37.91
C LEU A 205 3.78 7.12 38.26
N THR A 206 3.00 7.75 37.39
CA THR A 206 1.53 7.76 37.44
C THR A 206 0.90 7.02 36.26
N THR A 207 1.57 6.98 35.11
CA THR A 207 1.07 6.34 33.89
C THR A 207 2.12 5.44 33.29
N VAL A 208 1.73 4.22 32.93
CA VAL A 208 2.55 3.31 32.12
C VAL A 208 1.81 2.99 30.84
N VAL A 209 2.47 3.13 29.68
CA VAL A 209 1.88 2.86 28.37
C VAL A 209 2.50 1.60 27.79
N VAL A 210 1.69 0.57 27.54
CA VAL A 210 2.12 -0.70 26.93
C VAL A 210 1.47 -0.90 25.58
N THR A 211 2.14 -1.62 24.67
CA THR A 211 1.61 -1.91 23.33
C THR A 211 0.78 -3.19 23.27
N GLN A 212 0.88 -4.06 24.29
CA GLN A 212 0.15 -5.33 24.36
C GLN A 212 -0.41 -5.60 25.75
N VAL A 213 -1.59 -6.22 25.77
CA VAL A 213 -2.30 -6.64 26.99
C VAL A 213 -1.47 -7.62 27.82
N SER A 214 -0.72 -8.51 27.17
CA SER A 214 0.18 -9.47 27.82
C SER A 214 1.20 -8.81 28.77
N HIS A 215 1.56 -7.53 28.57
CA HIS A 215 2.55 -6.84 29.38
C HIS A 215 1.97 -6.17 30.64
N VAL A 216 0.65 -6.04 30.74
CA VAL A 216 -0.03 -5.32 31.83
C VAL A 216 0.31 -5.91 33.20
N SER A 217 0.27 -7.23 33.35
CA SER A 217 0.61 -7.90 34.62
C SER A 217 2.05 -7.63 35.05
N TRP A 218 2.98 -7.67 34.09
CA TRP A 218 4.40 -7.46 34.36
C TRP A 218 4.65 -6.00 34.80
N VAL A 219 4.16 -5.01 34.05
CA VAL A 219 4.32 -3.59 34.45
C VAL A 219 3.65 -3.27 35.77
N TYR A 220 2.45 -3.82 36.02
CA TYR A 220 1.77 -3.63 37.30
C TYR A 220 2.62 -4.16 38.46
N ASN A 221 3.14 -5.37 38.34
CA ASN A 221 3.96 -5.96 39.40
C ASN A 221 5.25 -5.19 39.66
N LEU A 222 5.89 -4.68 38.60
CA LEU A 222 7.10 -3.88 38.69
C LEU A 222 6.83 -2.51 39.34
N TYR A 223 5.74 -1.85 38.96
CA TYR A 223 5.44 -0.46 39.34
C TYR A 223 4.37 -0.30 40.42
N LYS A 224 3.87 -1.37 41.05
CA LYS A 224 2.82 -1.31 42.09
C LYS A 224 3.13 -0.44 43.32
N LYS A 225 4.41 -0.07 43.53
CA LYS A 225 4.85 0.85 44.60
C LYS A 225 4.85 2.32 44.15
N CYS A 226 4.66 2.59 42.87
CA CYS A 226 4.49 3.94 42.33
C CYS A 226 3.03 4.38 42.53
N PRO A 227 2.74 5.69 42.55
CA PRO A 227 1.37 6.23 42.59
C PRO A 227 0.66 6.08 41.24
N LEU A 228 0.57 4.84 40.73
CA LEU A 228 -0.07 4.55 39.45
C LEU A 228 -1.54 4.95 39.47
N GLN A 229 -1.93 5.75 38.49
CA GLN A 229 -3.30 6.14 38.22
C GLN A 229 -3.87 5.39 37.02
N GLN A 230 -3.01 5.01 36.06
CA GLN A 230 -3.44 4.29 34.87
C GLN A 230 -2.33 3.43 34.24
N ILE A 231 -2.76 2.34 33.61
CA ILE A 231 -1.97 1.54 32.67
C ILE A 231 -2.69 1.61 31.32
N GLN A 232 -2.11 2.32 30.36
CA GLN A 232 -2.68 2.49 29.03
C GLN A 232 -2.20 1.39 28.09
N VAL A 233 -3.13 0.72 27.42
CA VAL A 233 -2.81 -0.22 26.33
C VAL A 233 -3.03 0.49 25.00
N LYS A 234 -1.95 0.77 24.26
CA LYS A 234 -1.99 1.31 22.89
C LYS A 234 -1.87 0.19 21.88
N THR A 235 -2.95 -0.19 21.21
CA THR A 235 -2.91 -1.19 20.12
C THR A 235 -2.78 -0.48 18.78
N SER A 236 -1.85 -0.90 17.93
CA SER A 236 -1.62 -0.27 16.61
C SER A 236 -2.69 -0.64 15.58
N ALA A 237 -3.52 -1.64 15.85
CA ALA A 237 -4.66 -1.99 15.02
C ALA A 237 -5.84 -2.45 15.89
N PRO A 238 -7.09 -2.22 15.46
CA PRO A 238 -8.28 -2.89 15.98
C PRO A 238 -8.26 -4.34 15.47
N VAL A 239 -7.31 -5.14 15.95
CA VAL A 239 -7.32 -6.58 15.66
C VAL A 239 -8.50 -7.15 16.43
N GLU A 240 -9.45 -7.76 15.71
CA GLU A 240 -10.46 -8.59 16.36
C GLU A 240 -9.76 -9.50 17.37
N PRO A 241 -10.07 -9.38 18.66
CA PRO A 241 -9.28 -10.04 19.67
C PRO A 241 -9.38 -11.55 19.48
N ASP A 242 -8.29 -12.17 19.02
CA ASP A 242 -8.17 -13.63 18.97
C ASP A 242 -8.48 -14.19 20.37
N SER A 243 -8.96 -15.43 20.41
CA SER A 243 -9.13 -16.25 21.60
C SER A 243 -8.00 -16.10 22.63
N ARG A 244 -6.73 -15.98 22.21
CA ARG A 244 -5.59 -15.73 23.11
C ARG A 244 -5.67 -14.37 23.80
N TYR A 245 -5.95 -13.31 23.05
CA TYR A 245 -6.11 -11.96 23.58
C TYR A 245 -7.27 -11.91 24.59
N ARG A 246 -8.42 -12.52 24.24
CA ARG A 246 -9.59 -12.57 25.13
C ARG A 246 -9.28 -13.29 26.45
N LYS A 247 -8.56 -14.42 26.39
CA LYS A 247 -8.14 -15.16 27.58
C LYS A 247 -7.20 -14.34 28.48
N GLN A 248 -6.21 -13.67 27.89
CA GLN A 248 -5.28 -12.81 28.63
C GLN A 248 -6.00 -11.62 29.28
N LEU A 249 -6.90 -10.97 28.53
CA LEU A 249 -7.71 -9.88 29.04
C LEU A 249 -8.60 -10.33 30.19
N HIS A 250 -9.28 -11.47 30.07
CA HIS A 250 -10.10 -12.03 31.14
C HIS A 250 -9.28 -12.25 32.42
N ALA A 251 -8.11 -12.89 32.32
CA ALA A 251 -7.22 -13.14 33.45
C ALA A 251 -6.75 -11.84 34.13
N LEU A 252 -6.53 -10.76 33.37
CA LEU A 252 -6.20 -9.44 33.94
C LEU A 252 -7.38 -8.81 34.68
N MET A 253 -8.60 -9.00 34.17
CA MET A 253 -9.82 -8.46 34.77
C MET A 253 -10.21 -9.14 36.09
N GLU A 254 -9.66 -10.32 36.38
CA GLU A 254 -9.79 -10.98 37.69
C GLU A 254 -9.05 -10.24 38.80
N ASN A 255 -8.06 -9.41 38.49
CA ASN A 255 -7.38 -8.56 39.46
C ASN A 255 -8.06 -7.18 39.55
N PRO A 256 -8.75 -6.85 40.67
CA PRO A 256 -9.52 -5.61 40.77
C PRO A 256 -8.65 -4.35 40.72
N LYS A 257 -7.40 -4.42 41.17
CA LYS A 257 -6.46 -3.30 41.14
C LYS A 257 -6.01 -3.00 39.71
N ILE A 258 -5.66 -4.04 38.94
CA ILE A 258 -5.31 -3.88 37.52
C ILE A 258 -6.52 -3.34 36.76
N LYS A 259 -7.71 -3.91 36.98
CA LYS A 259 -8.95 -3.46 36.35
C LYS A 259 -9.23 -1.96 36.58
N ALA A 260 -9.00 -1.46 37.80
CA ALA A 260 -9.18 -0.04 38.11
C ALA A 260 -8.19 0.88 37.36
N LEU A 261 -6.97 0.40 37.11
CA LEU A 261 -5.91 1.15 36.43
C LEU A 261 -5.98 1.04 34.90
N LEU A 262 -6.53 -0.06 34.37
CA LEU A 262 -6.45 -0.34 32.93
C LEU A 262 -7.27 0.66 32.11
N ARG A 263 -6.65 1.23 31.08
CA ARG A 263 -7.29 2.08 30.07
C ARG A 263 -6.89 1.59 28.70
N PHE A 264 -7.86 1.39 27.82
CA PHE A 264 -7.58 1.10 26.42
C PHE A 264 -7.56 2.40 25.66
N ASN A 265 -6.39 2.76 25.15
CA ASN A 265 -6.27 3.88 24.23
C ASN A 265 -6.21 3.26 22.84
N TYR A 266 -7.40 2.97 22.30
CA TYR A 266 -7.51 2.78 20.87
C TYR A 266 -7.16 4.12 20.25
N PRO A 267 -6.25 4.18 19.27
CA PRO A 267 -6.10 5.42 18.50
C PRO A 267 -7.53 5.80 18.12
N GLU A 268 -7.96 7.00 18.53
CA GLU A 268 -9.31 7.48 18.26
C GLU A 268 -9.56 7.20 16.78
N GLN A 269 -10.36 6.16 16.51
CA GLN A 269 -10.96 6.04 15.21
C GLN A 269 -11.77 7.32 15.13
N PRO A 270 -11.50 8.22 14.17
CA PRO A 270 -12.26 9.46 14.05
C PRO A 270 -13.72 9.07 14.15
N THR A 271 -14.38 9.60 15.17
CA THR A 271 -15.62 9.02 15.70
C THR A 271 -16.67 8.94 14.61
N SER A 272 -16.81 7.78 13.99
CA SER A 272 -18.04 7.38 13.33
C SER A 272 -19.04 7.10 14.44
N THR A 273 -20.05 7.97 14.58
CA THR A 273 -21.19 7.78 15.48
C THR A 273 -21.78 6.36 15.35
N PRO A 274 -22.27 5.78 16.45
CA PRO A 274 -22.60 4.36 16.53
C PRO A 274 -23.90 4.05 15.78
N VAL A 275 -23.79 3.36 14.65
CA VAL A 275 -24.82 2.42 14.19
C VAL A 275 -24.11 1.10 13.87
N ASP A 276 -24.57 0.04 14.51
CA ASP A 276 -24.03 -1.32 14.48
C ASP A 276 -23.63 -1.80 13.08
N SER A 277 -22.33 -1.98 12.84
CA SER A 277 -21.69 -3.28 12.54
C SER A 277 -20.33 -3.11 11.85
N MET A 278 -19.42 -4.01 12.23
CA MET A 278 -17.98 -4.06 11.97
C MET A 278 -17.57 -3.86 10.50
N GLN A 279 -16.54 -3.03 10.26
CA GLN A 279 -15.38 -3.41 9.43
C GLN A 279 -14.28 -2.33 9.41
N THR A 280 -13.06 -2.82 9.26
CA THR A 280 -11.75 -2.17 9.27
C THR A 280 -11.47 -1.27 8.06
N THR A 281 -10.83 -0.12 8.28
CA THR A 281 -10.07 0.63 7.27
C THR A 281 -8.76 1.18 7.83
N THR A 282 -7.69 0.99 7.06
CA THR A 282 -6.43 1.77 7.12
C THR A 282 -6.35 2.47 5.76
N ASP A 283 -6.60 3.77 5.73
CA ASP A 283 -5.95 4.78 4.89
C ASP A 283 -6.66 6.14 5.08
N MET A 284 -5.86 7.20 5.14
CA MET A 284 -6.18 8.62 5.37
C MET A 284 -7.68 8.99 5.35
N GLU A 285 -8.27 9.12 6.53
CA GLU A 285 -9.62 9.70 6.66
C GLU A 285 -9.56 11.21 6.42
N LEU A 286 -10.38 11.68 5.47
CA LEU A 286 -10.85 13.06 5.43
C LEU A 286 -11.55 13.39 6.77
N PRO A 287 -11.42 14.61 7.30
CA PRO A 287 -12.00 14.99 8.59
C PRO A 287 -13.50 14.68 8.60
N SER A 288 -13.95 13.91 9.60
CA SER A 288 -15.35 13.56 9.82
C SER A 288 -16.20 14.84 9.88
N ILE A 289 -17.11 15.00 8.93
CA ILE A 289 -18.14 16.04 8.99
C ILE A 289 -19.17 15.56 10.01
N ASP A 290 -19.27 16.22 11.15
CA ASP A 290 -20.37 16.00 12.10
C ASP A 290 -21.71 16.29 11.40
N ILE A 291 -22.41 15.23 11.00
CA ILE A 291 -23.75 15.36 10.44
C ILE A 291 -24.72 15.60 11.60
N VAL A 292 -25.00 16.88 11.89
CA VAL A 292 -26.02 17.26 12.87
C VAL A 292 -27.37 16.70 12.38
N PRO A 293 -28.05 15.82 13.15
CA PRO A 293 -29.35 15.30 12.77
C PRO A 293 -30.32 16.46 12.55
N SER A 294 -31.10 16.41 11.47
CA SER A 294 -32.20 17.36 11.27
C SER A 294 -33.12 17.30 12.47
N LEU A 295 -33.30 18.43 13.18
CA LEU A 295 -34.22 18.56 14.31
C LEU A 295 -35.70 18.35 13.91
N ASN A 296 -35.98 18.26 12.61
CA ASN A 296 -37.30 17.97 12.07
C ASN A 296 -37.44 16.49 11.67
N PRO A 297 -38.22 15.67 12.41
CA PRO A 297 -38.45 14.26 12.08
C PRO A 297 -39.27 14.04 10.80
N PHE A 298 -39.88 15.10 10.26
CA PHE A 298 -40.62 15.08 9.00
C PHE A 298 -39.82 15.62 7.81
N PHE A 299 -38.54 15.94 8.01
CA PHE A 299 -37.68 16.41 6.93
C PHE A 299 -37.62 15.35 5.83
N LYS A 300 -38.09 15.74 4.63
CA LYS A 300 -37.95 14.96 3.41
C LYS A 300 -36.88 15.63 2.57
N PRO A 301 -35.68 15.04 2.45
CA PRO A 301 -34.64 15.67 1.64
C PRO A 301 -35.15 15.90 0.21
N LEU A 302 -34.86 17.08 -0.33
CA LEU A 302 -35.25 17.48 -1.68
C LEU A 302 -36.77 17.59 -1.93
N SER A 303 -37.60 17.74 -0.89
CA SER A 303 -39.07 17.89 -1.05
C SER A 303 -39.49 19.08 -1.93
N ASN A 304 -38.64 20.10 -2.02
CA ASN A 304 -38.90 21.33 -2.79
C ASN A 304 -38.32 21.26 -4.20
N ALA A 305 -37.57 20.20 -4.54
CA ALA A 305 -37.00 20.03 -5.87
C ALA A 305 -38.00 19.31 -6.80
N ALA A 306 -37.99 19.64 -8.09
CA ALA A 306 -38.74 18.88 -9.08
C ALA A 306 -38.30 17.40 -9.09
N LEU A 307 -39.25 16.47 -9.27
CA LEU A 307 -38.99 15.02 -9.13
C LEU A 307 -37.80 14.53 -9.96
N HIS A 308 -37.65 14.98 -11.20
CA HIS A 308 -36.54 14.57 -12.06
C HIS A 308 -35.16 15.08 -11.57
N ILE A 309 -35.12 16.24 -10.92
CA ILE A 309 -33.88 16.76 -10.30
C ILE A 309 -33.57 15.96 -9.03
N ALA A 310 -34.59 15.73 -8.19
CA ALA A 310 -34.43 14.91 -6.99
C ALA A 310 -33.95 13.49 -7.34
N ASP A 311 -34.55 12.87 -8.36
CA ASP A 311 -34.14 11.57 -8.89
C ASP A 311 -32.69 11.57 -9.36
N LYS A 312 -32.27 12.58 -10.13
CA LYS A 312 -30.89 12.68 -10.63
C LYS A 312 -29.87 12.84 -9.49
N ILE A 313 -30.23 13.59 -8.45
CA ILE A 313 -29.38 13.75 -7.26
C ILE A 313 -29.28 12.42 -6.51
N TRP A 314 -30.42 11.77 -6.23
CA TRP A 314 -30.44 10.49 -5.52
C TRP A 314 -29.77 9.37 -6.31
N ASP A 315 -29.95 9.32 -7.62
CA ASP A 315 -29.25 8.39 -8.51
C ASP A 315 -27.73 8.54 -8.36
N ARG A 316 -27.21 9.77 -8.32
CA ARG A 316 -25.78 10.02 -8.13
C ARG A 316 -25.29 9.65 -6.73
N VAL A 317 -26.08 9.92 -5.69
CA VAL A 317 -25.76 9.51 -4.31
C VAL A 317 -25.69 7.98 -4.21
N LEU A 318 -26.69 7.29 -4.75
CA LEU A 318 -26.75 5.83 -4.74
C LEU A 318 -25.64 5.22 -5.60
N PHE A 319 -25.29 5.84 -6.73
CA PHE A 319 -24.11 5.45 -7.51
C PHE A 319 -22.86 5.41 -6.62
N PHE A 320 -22.58 6.46 -5.85
CA PHE A 320 -21.42 6.46 -4.95
C PHE A 320 -21.55 5.41 -3.84
N ALA A 321 -22.75 5.23 -3.28
CA ALA A 321 -22.99 4.24 -2.23
C ALA A 321 -22.78 2.77 -2.69
N PHE A 322 -23.05 2.47 -3.97
CA PHE A 322 -22.96 1.10 -4.50
C PHE A 322 -21.72 0.82 -5.37
N VAL A 323 -21.16 1.82 -6.06
CA VAL A 323 -20.19 1.61 -7.15
C VAL A 323 -18.74 1.87 -6.73
N ASP A 324 -18.48 2.59 -5.63
CA ASP A 324 -17.11 3.02 -5.27
C ASP A 324 -16.51 2.24 -4.09
N PRO A 325 -15.93 1.04 -4.30
CA PRO A 325 -15.00 0.51 -3.33
C PRO A 325 -13.74 1.40 -3.37
N HIS A 326 -13.38 1.98 -2.23
CA HIS A 326 -12.09 2.63 -2.08
C HIS A 326 -10.98 1.74 -2.65
N PRO A 327 -9.99 2.31 -3.38
CA PRO A 327 -8.83 1.57 -3.85
C PRO A 327 -8.22 0.78 -2.68
N GLY A 328 -8.16 -0.55 -2.77
CA GLY A 328 -7.62 -1.43 -1.73
C GLY A 328 -8.65 -2.18 -0.87
N GLN A 329 -9.95 -1.84 -0.91
CA GLN A 329 -10.97 -2.65 -0.22
C GLN A 329 -11.35 -3.90 -1.00
N ASN A 330 -11.54 -5.01 -0.27
CA ASN A 330 -11.99 -6.27 -0.84
C ASN A 330 -13.41 -6.09 -1.44
N PRO A 331 -13.59 -6.25 -2.77
CA PRO A 331 -14.89 -6.03 -3.43
C PRO A 331 -16.03 -6.87 -2.82
N VAL A 332 -15.68 -8.01 -2.23
CA VAL A 332 -16.63 -8.95 -1.59
C VAL A 332 -17.29 -8.36 -0.35
N GLU A 333 -16.57 -7.54 0.41
CA GLU A 333 -17.10 -6.95 1.64
C GLU A 333 -18.13 -5.85 1.35
N ASN A 334 -17.89 -5.05 0.31
CA ASN A 334 -18.80 -3.96 -0.06
C ASN A 334 -20.13 -4.46 -0.63
N PHE A 335 -20.17 -5.65 -1.24
CA PHE A 335 -21.43 -6.23 -1.71
C PHE A 335 -22.40 -6.63 -0.60
N ARG A 336 -21.90 -6.93 0.60
CA ARG A 336 -22.74 -7.28 1.75
C ARG A 336 -23.39 -6.07 2.40
N ARG A 337 -22.91 -4.86 2.14
CA ARG A 337 -23.13 -3.70 3.02
C ARG A 337 -24.37 -2.86 2.75
N CYS A 338 -25.09 -3.02 1.64
CA CYS A 338 -26.17 -2.06 1.32
C CYS A 338 -27.48 -2.61 0.71
N PRO A 339 -27.91 -3.88 0.86
CA PRO A 339 -29.29 -4.23 0.48
C PRO A 339 -30.31 -3.44 1.30
N ASP A 340 -29.99 -3.09 2.54
CA ASP A 340 -30.87 -2.34 3.44
C ASP A 340 -31.14 -0.91 2.97
N LEU A 341 -30.22 -0.28 2.21
CA LEU A 341 -30.50 1.01 1.57
C LEU A 341 -31.71 0.93 0.64
N LEU A 342 -31.86 -0.17 -0.09
CA LEU A 342 -33.01 -0.38 -0.97
C LEU A 342 -34.32 -0.53 -0.20
N LEU A 343 -34.28 -0.77 1.12
CA LEU A 343 -35.46 -0.90 1.97
C LEU A 343 -35.89 0.44 2.60
N VAL A 344 -35.07 1.49 2.50
CA VAL A 344 -35.34 2.80 3.14
C VAL A 344 -36.60 3.47 2.56
N SER A 345 -36.77 3.48 1.24
CA SER A 345 -37.96 4.07 0.60
C SER A 345 -38.20 3.51 -0.81
N LYS A 346 -39.42 3.70 -1.34
CA LYS A 346 -39.75 3.31 -2.72
C LYS A 346 -38.90 4.04 -3.78
N THR A 347 -38.53 5.30 -3.53
CA THR A 347 -37.67 6.09 -4.42
C THR A 347 -36.26 5.51 -4.44
N ILE A 348 -35.68 5.24 -3.26
CA ILE A 348 -34.36 4.62 -3.15
C ILE A 348 -34.36 3.20 -3.72
N HIS A 349 -35.42 2.43 -3.51
CA HIS A 349 -35.57 1.11 -4.13
C HIS A 349 -35.55 1.20 -5.66
N ARG A 350 -36.35 2.09 -6.26
CA ARG A 350 -36.43 2.26 -7.72
C ARG A 350 -35.11 2.75 -8.32
N LEU A 351 -34.49 3.76 -7.73
CA LEU A 351 -33.25 4.37 -8.24
C LEU A 351 -32.01 3.53 -7.89
N GLY A 352 -32.05 2.77 -6.80
CA GLY A 352 -30.92 1.98 -6.30
C GLY A 352 -30.80 0.60 -6.97
N ILE A 353 -31.90 0.02 -7.48
CA ILE A 353 -31.87 -1.28 -8.18
C ILE A 353 -30.82 -1.32 -9.31
N PRO A 354 -30.77 -0.33 -10.23
CA PRO A 354 -29.76 -0.32 -11.29
C PRO A 354 -28.33 -0.35 -10.76
N HIS A 355 -28.04 0.39 -9.69
CA HIS A 355 -26.69 0.47 -9.09
C HIS A 355 -26.34 -0.78 -8.28
N HIS A 356 -27.30 -1.32 -7.52
CA HIS A 356 -27.11 -2.52 -6.72
C HIS A 356 -26.81 -3.75 -7.58
N TYR A 357 -27.51 -3.90 -8.71
CA TYR A 357 -27.27 -4.99 -9.65
C TYR A 357 -26.27 -4.65 -10.76
N ALA A 358 -25.72 -3.43 -10.78
CA ALA A 358 -24.69 -3.03 -11.75
C ALA A 358 -23.49 -3.97 -11.69
N ARG A 359 -23.14 -4.46 -10.50
CA ARG A 359 -22.11 -5.46 -10.29
C ARG A 359 -22.75 -6.66 -9.62
N VAL A 360 -22.36 -7.88 -9.97
CA VAL A 360 -22.90 -9.10 -9.36
C VAL A 360 -21.75 -10.04 -9.08
N TYR A 361 -21.60 -10.42 -7.82
CA TYR A 361 -20.59 -11.38 -7.37
C TYR A 361 -21.28 -12.69 -7.00
N LEU A 362 -20.96 -13.75 -7.74
CA LEU A 362 -21.53 -15.07 -7.55
C LEU A 362 -20.49 -15.98 -6.90
N HIS A 363 -20.38 -15.98 -5.57
CA HIS A 363 -19.29 -16.67 -4.85
C HIS A 363 -19.32 -18.19 -4.90
N CYS A 364 -20.51 -18.77 -5.11
CA CYS A 364 -20.71 -20.21 -5.00
C CYS A 364 -21.91 -20.67 -5.83
N ARG A 365 -22.04 -21.98 -6.00
CA ARG A 365 -23.13 -22.61 -6.79
C ARG A 365 -24.53 -22.18 -6.38
N SER A 366 -24.78 -22.02 -5.08
CA SER A 366 -26.09 -21.58 -4.59
C SER A 366 -26.40 -20.16 -5.05
N SER A 367 -25.43 -19.24 -5.01
CA SER A 367 -25.59 -17.88 -5.50
C SER A 367 -25.87 -17.83 -7.01
N VAL A 368 -25.20 -18.64 -7.84
CA VAL A 368 -25.47 -18.74 -9.29
C VAL A 368 -26.91 -19.19 -9.53
N ARG A 369 -27.36 -20.25 -8.84
CA ARG A 369 -28.75 -20.75 -8.98
C ARG A 369 -29.79 -19.76 -8.50
N GLN A 370 -29.55 -19.11 -7.36
CA GLN A 370 -30.44 -18.10 -6.80
C GLN A 370 -30.55 -16.90 -7.74
N PHE A 371 -29.42 -16.46 -8.30
CA PHE A 371 -29.40 -15.36 -9.26
C PHE A 371 -30.10 -15.73 -10.56
N ARG A 372 -29.87 -16.94 -11.10
CA ARG A 372 -30.66 -17.48 -12.24
C ARG A 372 -32.16 -17.46 -11.93
N ALA A 373 -32.57 -17.98 -10.77
CA ALA A 373 -33.97 -18.00 -10.37
C ALA A 373 -34.54 -16.58 -10.22
N LEU A 374 -33.75 -15.63 -9.71
CA LEU A 374 -34.11 -14.22 -9.65
C LEU A 374 -34.31 -13.63 -11.04
N LEU A 375 -33.39 -13.85 -11.99
CA LEU A 375 -33.52 -13.38 -13.37
C LEU A 375 -34.69 -14.04 -14.12
N SER A 376 -35.05 -15.28 -13.75
CA SER A 376 -36.27 -15.92 -14.25
C SER A 376 -37.54 -15.25 -13.74
N LYS A 377 -37.57 -14.86 -12.46
CA LYS A 377 -38.72 -14.18 -11.83
C LYS A 377 -38.81 -12.70 -12.19
N LYS A 378 -37.67 -12.03 -12.38
CA LYS A 378 -37.55 -10.59 -12.63
C LYS A 378 -36.56 -10.32 -13.77
N PRO A 379 -36.94 -10.57 -15.04
CA PRO A 379 -36.04 -10.43 -16.19
C PRO A 379 -35.45 -9.02 -16.35
N ALA A 380 -36.17 -7.97 -15.95
CA ALA A 380 -35.70 -6.59 -16.02
C ALA A 380 -34.40 -6.34 -15.24
N ILE A 381 -34.11 -7.13 -14.20
CA ILE A 381 -32.84 -7.03 -13.45
C ILE A 381 -31.64 -7.32 -14.35
N ALA A 382 -31.79 -8.22 -15.33
CA ALA A 382 -30.69 -8.61 -16.21
C ALA A 382 -30.17 -7.43 -17.06
N LEU A 383 -31.02 -6.44 -17.35
CA LEU A 383 -30.66 -5.21 -18.08
C LEU A 383 -29.75 -4.27 -17.26
N HIS A 384 -29.74 -4.44 -15.93
CA HIS A 384 -28.91 -3.65 -15.03
C HIS A 384 -27.54 -4.26 -14.78
N VAL A 385 -27.35 -5.55 -15.08
CA VAL A 385 -26.06 -6.23 -14.85
C VAL A 385 -25.00 -5.72 -15.82
N ARG A 386 -24.01 -4.99 -15.29
CA ARG A 386 -22.88 -4.44 -16.06
C ARG A 386 -21.58 -5.17 -15.79
N HIS A 387 -21.36 -5.66 -14.57
CA HIS A 387 -20.18 -6.43 -14.19
C HIS A 387 -20.63 -7.74 -13.54
N LEU A 388 -20.12 -8.87 -14.01
CA LEU A 388 -20.44 -10.18 -13.47
C LEU A 388 -19.15 -10.91 -13.10
N VAL A 389 -18.96 -11.15 -11.81
CA VAL A 389 -17.80 -11.87 -11.27
C VAL A 389 -18.27 -13.21 -10.72
N VAL A 390 -17.70 -14.30 -11.24
CA VAL A 390 -18.08 -15.67 -10.85
C VAL A 390 -16.99 -16.31 -9.98
N HIS A 391 -17.30 -16.29 -8.69
CA HIS A 391 -16.82 -17.14 -7.61
C HIS A 391 -17.11 -18.66 -7.77
N ASP A 392 -16.14 -19.53 -7.57
CA ASP A 392 -16.22 -21.00 -7.36
C ASP A 392 -17.07 -21.85 -8.32
N TYR A 393 -16.72 -21.85 -9.60
CA TYR A 393 -17.42 -22.66 -10.60
C TYR A 393 -16.85 -24.07 -10.82
N THR A 394 -15.57 -24.31 -10.54
CA THR A 394 -14.82 -25.48 -11.02
C THR A 394 -15.02 -26.77 -10.23
N ALA A 395 -15.32 -26.71 -8.93
CA ALA A 395 -15.30 -27.88 -8.06
C ALA A 395 -16.37 -28.96 -8.35
N TYR A 396 -17.25 -28.80 -9.36
CA TYR A 396 -18.49 -29.58 -9.42
C TYR A 396 -18.98 -30.05 -10.81
N HIS A 397 -18.24 -29.83 -11.89
CA HIS A 397 -18.69 -30.20 -13.24
C HIS A 397 -18.15 -31.52 -13.79
N SER A 398 -17.36 -32.27 -13.02
CA SER A 398 -16.99 -33.63 -13.39
C SER A 398 -18.18 -34.62 -13.43
N LEU A 399 -19.43 -34.20 -13.16
CA LEU A 399 -20.55 -35.12 -12.94
C LEU A 399 -21.91 -34.76 -13.60
N ARG A 400 -22.05 -33.72 -14.43
CA ARG A 400 -23.33 -33.45 -15.13
C ARG A 400 -23.14 -33.06 -16.60
N GLY A 401 -23.99 -33.64 -17.46
CA GLY A 401 -23.95 -33.46 -18.90
C GLY A 401 -24.26 -32.03 -19.40
N PRO A 402 -23.96 -31.74 -20.67
CA PRO A 402 -23.85 -30.39 -21.26
C PRO A 402 -25.15 -29.56 -21.38
N GLY A 403 -26.29 -30.02 -20.87
CA GLY A 403 -27.61 -29.46 -21.21
C GLY A 403 -28.22 -28.40 -20.28
N ASP A 404 -27.74 -28.21 -19.05
CA ASP A 404 -28.34 -27.24 -18.09
C ASP A 404 -27.27 -26.49 -17.28
N ASP A 405 -26.42 -25.75 -17.98
CA ASP A 405 -25.44 -24.87 -17.36
C ASP A 405 -26.12 -23.58 -16.84
N PRO A 406 -26.26 -23.38 -15.51
CA PRO A 406 -26.98 -22.24 -14.95
C PRO A 406 -26.30 -20.91 -15.27
N LEU A 407 -24.99 -20.89 -15.52
CA LEU A 407 -24.25 -19.70 -15.91
C LEU A 407 -24.62 -19.27 -17.33
N SER A 408 -24.66 -20.19 -18.29
CA SER A 408 -25.14 -19.93 -19.66
C SER A 408 -26.55 -19.30 -19.67
N ALA A 409 -27.44 -19.73 -18.77
CA ALA A 409 -28.78 -19.15 -18.64
C ALA A 409 -28.81 -17.72 -18.06
N ILE A 410 -27.80 -17.33 -17.27
CA ILE A 410 -27.62 -15.95 -16.79
C ILE A 410 -27.03 -15.09 -17.92
N LEU A 411 -26.01 -15.61 -18.59
CA LEU A 411 -25.30 -14.93 -19.68
C LEU A 411 -26.22 -14.62 -20.86
N SER A 412 -27.11 -15.54 -21.22
CA SER A 412 -28.09 -15.33 -22.31
C SER A 412 -29.13 -14.22 -22.04
N ARG A 413 -29.19 -13.70 -20.82
CA ARG A 413 -30.10 -12.62 -20.42
C ARG A 413 -29.39 -11.29 -20.16
N THR A 414 -28.06 -11.28 -20.08
CA THR A 414 -27.27 -10.12 -19.65
C THR A 414 -26.58 -9.44 -20.83
N SER A 415 -27.36 -9.02 -21.83
CA SER A 415 -26.85 -8.37 -23.04
C SER A 415 -26.21 -7.00 -22.81
N GLY A 416 -26.41 -6.42 -21.62
CA GLY A 416 -25.82 -5.15 -21.21
C GLY A 416 -24.47 -5.28 -20.49
N LEU A 417 -23.89 -6.47 -20.43
CA LEU A 417 -22.67 -6.75 -19.68
C LEU A 417 -21.48 -6.02 -20.29
N LEU A 418 -20.74 -5.28 -19.46
CA LEU A 418 -19.52 -4.55 -19.80
C LEU A 418 -18.26 -5.30 -19.36
N GLN A 419 -18.33 -6.03 -18.25
CA GLN A 419 -17.21 -6.77 -17.68
C GLN A 419 -17.64 -8.17 -17.22
N PHE A 420 -16.86 -9.18 -17.60
CA PHE A 420 -16.98 -10.54 -17.08
C PHE A 420 -15.68 -10.95 -16.38
N GLY A 421 -15.75 -11.35 -15.11
CA GLY A 421 -14.60 -11.68 -14.27
C GLY A 421 -13.92 -10.49 -13.60
N ASP A 422 -12.94 -10.77 -12.73
CA ASP A 422 -12.18 -9.74 -12.00
C ASP A 422 -10.84 -9.46 -12.69
N VAL A 423 -10.69 -8.27 -13.26
CA VAL A 423 -9.44 -7.84 -13.93
C VAL A 423 -8.37 -7.46 -12.91
N ARG A 424 -8.73 -7.12 -11.66
CA ARG A 424 -7.75 -6.72 -10.64
C ARG A 424 -6.84 -7.89 -10.25
N THR A 425 -7.40 -9.10 -10.19
CA THR A 425 -6.64 -10.34 -9.99
C THR A 425 -5.80 -10.74 -11.21
N ALA A 426 -6.08 -10.18 -12.39
CA ALA A 426 -5.30 -10.46 -13.59
C ALA A 426 -3.94 -9.75 -13.55
N ASN A 427 -3.89 -8.54 -12.98
CA ASN A 427 -2.69 -7.69 -12.95
C ASN A 427 -1.64 -8.14 -11.94
N THR A 428 -2.00 -8.94 -10.93
CA THR A 428 -1.03 -9.50 -10.00
C THR A 428 -0.44 -10.77 -10.61
N THR A 429 0.77 -10.65 -11.16
CA THR A 429 1.57 -11.74 -11.71
C THR A 429 1.84 -12.86 -10.67
N HIS A 430 1.87 -12.49 -9.38
CA HIS A 430 2.16 -13.41 -8.26
C HIS A 430 0.95 -14.09 -7.63
N SER A 431 -0.28 -13.74 -8.01
CA SER A 431 -1.44 -14.50 -7.53
C SER A 431 -1.41 -15.86 -8.20
N ALA A 432 -1.08 -16.89 -7.40
CA ALA A 432 -1.08 -18.28 -7.82
C ALA A 432 -2.34 -18.59 -8.65
N SER A 433 -2.19 -19.41 -9.69
CA SER A 433 -3.22 -19.74 -10.69
C SER A 433 -4.54 -20.30 -10.13
N SER A 434 -4.67 -20.43 -8.81
CA SER A 434 -5.82 -20.93 -8.06
C SER A 434 -7.08 -20.06 -8.17
N ASP A 435 -6.93 -18.76 -8.44
CA ASP A 435 -8.07 -17.83 -8.24
C ASP A 435 -8.92 -17.65 -9.49
N LEU A 436 -8.37 -17.94 -10.68
CA LEU A 436 -9.14 -17.94 -11.92
C LEU A 436 -9.92 -19.23 -12.08
N ARG A 437 -11.23 -19.08 -12.20
CA ARG A 437 -12.16 -20.20 -12.20
C ARG A 437 -12.72 -20.42 -13.59
N THR A 438 -12.84 -21.70 -13.93
CA THR A 438 -13.12 -22.15 -15.28
C THR A 438 -14.60 -22.13 -15.62
N ILE A 439 -14.94 -21.56 -16.77
CA ILE A 439 -16.28 -21.63 -17.37
C ILE A 439 -16.31 -22.63 -18.54
N PRO A 440 -17.46 -23.27 -18.82
CA PRO A 440 -17.61 -24.08 -20.01
C PRO A 440 -17.46 -23.25 -21.29
N TRP A 441 -16.95 -23.87 -22.37
CA TRP A 441 -16.88 -23.24 -23.70
C TRP A 441 -18.25 -22.72 -24.17
N THR A 442 -19.32 -23.50 -23.95
CA THR A 442 -20.69 -23.11 -24.31
C THR A 442 -21.15 -21.83 -23.62
N ALA A 443 -20.74 -21.61 -22.37
CA ALA A 443 -21.02 -20.37 -21.65
C ALA A 443 -20.27 -19.18 -22.27
N PHE A 444 -19.01 -19.39 -22.70
CA PHE A 444 -18.22 -18.37 -23.40
C PHE A 444 -18.82 -18.01 -24.76
N GLU A 445 -19.33 -18.99 -25.52
CA GLU A 445 -20.05 -18.73 -26.78
C GLU A 445 -21.33 -17.91 -26.56
N VAL A 446 -22.11 -18.24 -25.52
CA VAL A 446 -23.31 -17.48 -25.15
C VAL A 446 -22.95 -16.06 -24.72
N LEU A 447 -21.86 -15.88 -23.97
CA LEU A 447 -21.33 -14.57 -23.61
C LEU A 447 -21.00 -13.74 -24.86
N GLY A 448 -20.25 -14.32 -25.80
CA GLY A 448 -19.90 -13.67 -27.06
C GLY A 448 -21.14 -13.23 -27.85
N LYS A 449 -22.09 -14.14 -28.06
CA LYS A 449 -23.32 -13.85 -28.83
C LYS A 449 -24.24 -12.83 -28.16
N THR A 450 -24.34 -12.86 -26.83
CA THR A 450 -25.34 -12.05 -26.11
C THR A 450 -24.79 -10.69 -25.71
N ALA A 451 -23.56 -10.65 -25.19
CA ALA A 451 -22.95 -9.45 -24.64
C ALA A 451 -21.76 -8.94 -25.47
N GLY A 452 -21.31 -9.64 -26.51
CA GLY A 452 -20.15 -9.23 -27.32
C GLY A 452 -20.20 -7.80 -27.88
N PRO A 453 -21.36 -7.24 -28.27
CA PRO A 453 -21.47 -5.84 -28.67
C PRO A 453 -21.26 -4.81 -27.54
N THR A 454 -21.34 -5.20 -26.26
CA THR A 454 -21.17 -4.31 -25.10
C THR A 454 -20.00 -4.66 -24.20
N LEU A 455 -19.55 -5.93 -24.23
CA LEU A 455 -18.51 -6.47 -23.36
C LEU A 455 -17.17 -5.83 -23.71
N ARG A 456 -16.59 -5.12 -22.74
CA ARG A 456 -15.30 -4.42 -22.86
C ARG A 456 -14.17 -5.22 -22.22
N GLU A 457 -14.45 -5.95 -21.15
CA GLU A 457 -13.46 -6.69 -20.38
C GLU A 457 -13.92 -8.13 -20.16
N CYS A 458 -13.07 -9.10 -20.51
CA CYS A 458 -13.32 -10.51 -20.29
C CYS A 458 -12.13 -11.19 -19.63
N CYS A 459 -12.33 -11.65 -18.40
CA CYS A 459 -11.37 -12.35 -17.57
C CYS A 459 -11.98 -13.70 -17.16
N ALA A 460 -11.62 -14.77 -17.86
CA ALA A 460 -12.11 -16.10 -17.55
C ALA A 460 -11.09 -17.16 -17.91
N ARG A 461 -10.96 -18.19 -17.06
CA ARG A 461 -10.42 -19.47 -17.49
C ARG A 461 -11.53 -20.20 -18.24
N ILE A 462 -11.24 -20.83 -19.37
CA ILE A 462 -12.25 -21.55 -20.17
C ILE A 462 -11.84 -23.02 -20.23
N TRP A 463 -12.78 -23.96 -20.14
CA TRP A 463 -12.42 -25.37 -20.29
C TRP A 463 -11.91 -25.60 -21.71
N ALA A 464 -10.79 -26.32 -21.79
CA ALA A 464 -10.28 -26.78 -23.05
C ALA A 464 -11.33 -27.66 -23.74
N VAL A 465 -11.62 -27.33 -24.99
CA VAL A 465 -12.40 -28.16 -25.91
C VAL A 465 -11.54 -28.39 -27.14
N GLU A 466 -11.67 -29.57 -27.73
CA GLU A 466 -11.01 -29.86 -29.01
C GLU A 466 -11.84 -29.27 -30.15
N ASP A 467 -11.15 -28.68 -31.13
CA ASP A 467 -11.72 -28.23 -32.40
C ASP A 467 -12.83 -27.17 -32.27
N ALA A 468 -12.73 -26.30 -31.27
CA ALA A 468 -13.68 -25.23 -31.06
C ALA A 468 -13.70 -24.24 -32.25
N SER A 469 -14.87 -23.63 -32.48
CA SER A 469 -15.02 -22.62 -33.51
C SER A 469 -14.44 -21.28 -33.05
N ALA A 470 -13.48 -20.74 -33.81
CA ALA A 470 -12.95 -19.41 -33.57
C ALA A 470 -13.93 -18.27 -33.97
N ALA A 471 -15.13 -18.58 -34.48
CA ALA A 471 -16.12 -17.58 -34.88
C ALA A 471 -16.65 -16.73 -33.71
N VAL A 472 -16.59 -17.24 -32.47
CA VAL A 472 -17.02 -16.51 -31.27
C VAL A 472 -16.32 -15.16 -31.11
N PHE A 473 -15.06 -15.05 -31.53
CA PHE A 473 -14.28 -13.82 -31.45
C PHE A 473 -14.79 -12.72 -32.39
N ASN A 474 -15.56 -13.06 -33.44
CA ASN A 474 -16.20 -12.09 -34.31
C ASN A 474 -17.37 -11.36 -33.63
N GLU A 475 -17.94 -11.96 -32.56
CA GLU A 475 -19.05 -11.39 -31.82
C GLU A 475 -18.58 -10.39 -30.75
N LEU A 476 -17.34 -10.52 -30.28
CA LEU A 476 -16.71 -9.71 -29.23
C LEU A 476 -16.23 -8.34 -29.75
N LYS A 477 -17.15 -7.59 -30.39
CA LYS A 477 -16.85 -6.36 -31.12
C LYS A 477 -16.44 -5.20 -30.23
N ALA A 478 -16.92 -5.14 -28.99
CA ALA A 478 -16.59 -4.07 -28.05
C ALA A 478 -15.42 -4.38 -27.11
N LEU A 479 -14.83 -5.58 -27.22
CA LEU A 479 -13.84 -6.07 -26.27
C LEU A 479 -12.53 -5.29 -26.39
N ARG A 480 -12.06 -4.77 -25.27
CA ARG A 480 -10.81 -4.01 -25.12
C ARG A 480 -9.76 -4.78 -24.34
N THR A 481 -10.17 -5.54 -23.33
CA THR A 481 -9.26 -6.36 -22.52
C THR A 481 -9.71 -7.81 -22.55
N LEU A 482 -8.82 -8.70 -22.98
CA LEU A 482 -9.02 -10.14 -22.96
C LEU A 482 -7.93 -10.79 -22.12
N MET A 483 -8.33 -11.52 -21.07
CA MET A 483 -7.45 -12.46 -20.40
C MET A 483 -7.84 -13.88 -20.77
N TRP A 484 -6.91 -14.54 -21.45
CA TRP A 484 -7.04 -15.88 -22.01
C TRP A 484 -6.26 -16.90 -21.18
N ASP A 485 -6.99 -17.85 -20.62
CA ASP A 485 -6.45 -18.98 -19.86
C ASP A 485 -7.21 -20.24 -20.30
N CYS A 486 -6.81 -20.82 -21.43
CA CYS A 486 -7.51 -21.95 -22.04
C CYS A 486 -6.65 -22.66 -23.10
N ASP A 487 -6.50 -23.98 -22.97
CA ASP A 487 -5.79 -24.84 -23.94
C ASP A 487 -6.70 -25.39 -25.04
N THR A 488 -7.82 -24.70 -25.34
CA THR A 488 -8.73 -25.07 -26.44
C THR A 488 -7.98 -25.06 -27.76
N THR A 489 -8.15 -26.11 -28.56
CA THR A 489 -7.68 -26.14 -29.95
C THR A 489 -8.76 -25.58 -30.87
N PHE A 490 -8.35 -24.81 -31.87
CA PHE A 490 -9.25 -24.18 -32.83
C PHE A 490 -9.11 -24.82 -34.21
N THR A 491 -10.22 -25.30 -34.76
CA THR A 491 -10.31 -25.64 -36.19
C THR A 491 -10.78 -24.44 -36.99
N GLY A 492 -10.35 -24.38 -38.25
CA GLY A 492 -10.84 -23.37 -39.17
C GLY A 492 -10.37 -21.96 -38.85
N ALA A 493 -9.10 -21.78 -38.45
CA ALA A 493 -8.51 -20.47 -38.24
C ALA A 493 -8.66 -19.53 -39.46
N GLU A 494 -8.95 -20.06 -40.65
CA GLU A 494 -9.18 -19.33 -41.90
C GLU A 494 -10.59 -18.74 -41.99
N LYS A 495 -11.52 -19.23 -41.16
CA LYS A 495 -12.91 -18.76 -41.10
C LYS A 495 -13.09 -17.57 -40.16
N VAL A 496 -12.05 -17.19 -39.44
CA VAL A 496 -12.06 -16.04 -38.54
C VAL A 496 -12.07 -14.77 -39.39
N SER A 497 -12.98 -13.84 -39.08
CA SER A 497 -12.97 -12.55 -39.77
C SER A 497 -11.70 -11.81 -39.39
N GLY A 498 -11.08 -11.12 -40.34
CA GLY A 498 -10.02 -10.16 -40.04
C GLY A 498 -10.47 -9.09 -39.04
N ASP A 499 -11.77 -8.91 -38.86
CA ASP A 499 -12.40 -7.95 -37.94
C ASP A 499 -12.80 -8.53 -36.57
N GLY A 500 -12.37 -9.76 -36.25
CA GLY A 500 -12.48 -10.27 -34.90
C GLY A 500 -11.65 -9.41 -33.92
N LEU A 501 -12.24 -9.05 -32.77
CA LEU A 501 -11.57 -8.31 -31.70
C LEU A 501 -10.94 -6.97 -32.14
N LEU A 502 -11.58 -6.25 -33.08
CA LEU A 502 -11.06 -4.99 -33.63
C LEU A 502 -10.66 -3.95 -32.56
N ASN A 503 -11.40 -3.88 -31.45
CA ASN A 503 -11.19 -2.89 -30.38
C ASN A 503 -10.26 -3.38 -29.26
N LEU A 504 -9.58 -4.52 -29.43
CA LEU A 504 -8.73 -5.09 -28.39
C LEU A 504 -7.48 -4.22 -28.18
N GLU A 505 -7.33 -3.72 -26.96
CA GLU A 505 -6.24 -2.85 -26.49
C GLU A 505 -5.21 -3.65 -25.67
N GLU A 506 -5.67 -4.63 -24.88
CA GLU A 506 -4.86 -5.39 -23.94
C GLU A 506 -5.18 -6.90 -23.99
N LEU A 507 -4.13 -7.71 -24.08
CA LEU A 507 -4.23 -9.17 -24.16
C LEU A 507 -3.34 -9.83 -23.09
N HIS A 508 -3.95 -10.62 -22.21
CA HIS A 508 -3.24 -11.45 -21.24
C HIS A 508 -3.33 -12.91 -21.66
N ILE A 509 -2.19 -13.59 -21.77
CA ILE A 509 -2.10 -15.01 -22.13
C ILE A 509 -1.47 -15.75 -20.94
N ARG A 510 -2.30 -16.55 -20.26
CA ARG A 510 -1.88 -17.39 -19.14
C ARG A 510 -1.69 -18.84 -19.53
N SER A 511 -2.54 -19.42 -20.36
CA SER A 511 -2.34 -20.76 -20.94
C SER A 511 -3.03 -20.79 -22.28
N THR A 512 -2.38 -21.34 -23.30
CA THR A 512 -3.00 -21.44 -24.62
C THR A 512 -2.35 -22.48 -25.50
N ASP A 513 -3.16 -23.07 -26.38
CA ASP A 513 -2.70 -23.81 -27.54
C ASP A 513 -2.20 -22.86 -28.66
N LEU A 514 -1.31 -23.37 -29.53
CA LEU A 514 -0.75 -22.64 -30.66
C LEU A 514 -1.80 -22.26 -31.72
N SER A 515 -2.90 -23.00 -31.84
CA SER A 515 -3.99 -22.67 -32.76
C SER A 515 -4.65 -21.32 -32.41
N PHE A 516 -4.74 -20.95 -31.13
CA PHE A 516 -5.22 -19.63 -30.72
C PHE A 516 -4.26 -18.51 -31.16
N ILE A 517 -2.95 -18.72 -31.03
CA ILE A 517 -1.93 -17.78 -31.52
C ILE A 517 -2.07 -17.58 -33.03
N ARG A 518 -2.34 -18.66 -33.78
CA ARG A 518 -2.61 -18.58 -35.23
C ARG A 518 -3.89 -17.81 -35.55
N VAL A 519 -4.94 -17.99 -34.75
CA VAL A 519 -6.19 -17.23 -34.87
C VAL A 519 -5.94 -15.73 -34.67
N LEU A 520 -5.27 -15.34 -33.58
CA LEU A 520 -4.96 -13.93 -33.29
C LEU A 520 -4.06 -13.30 -34.35
N SER A 521 -3.11 -14.06 -34.90
CA SER A 521 -2.20 -13.59 -35.94
C SER A 521 -2.90 -13.30 -37.29
N ARG A 522 -4.14 -13.78 -37.47
CA ARG A 522 -4.97 -13.49 -38.66
C ARG A 522 -5.95 -12.33 -38.45
N MET A 523 -6.21 -11.95 -37.20
CA MET A 523 -7.08 -10.80 -36.88
C MET A 523 -6.33 -9.48 -37.04
N ARG A 524 -7.05 -8.40 -37.38
CA ARG A 524 -6.53 -7.02 -37.46
C ARG A 524 -6.69 -6.33 -36.10
N LEU A 525 -5.77 -6.62 -35.19
CA LEU A 525 -5.77 -6.02 -33.86
C LEU A 525 -5.14 -4.62 -33.90
N GLU A 526 -5.83 -3.64 -34.48
CA GLU A 526 -5.29 -2.28 -34.72
C GLU A 526 -5.03 -1.48 -33.43
N PHE A 527 -5.81 -1.74 -32.39
CA PHE A 527 -5.69 -1.04 -31.10
C PHE A 527 -4.84 -1.78 -30.08
N LEU A 528 -4.26 -2.94 -30.41
CA LEU A 528 -3.47 -3.71 -29.45
C LEU A 528 -2.21 -2.93 -29.07
N ARG A 529 -2.07 -2.62 -27.78
CA ARG A 529 -0.94 -1.86 -27.21
C ARG A 529 -0.19 -2.64 -26.14
N ARG A 530 -0.88 -3.52 -25.42
CA ARG A 530 -0.32 -4.22 -24.26
C ARG A 530 -0.53 -5.73 -24.36
N ILE A 531 0.54 -6.48 -24.13
CA ILE A 531 0.49 -7.95 -23.98
C ILE A 531 1.08 -8.35 -22.63
N VAL A 532 0.42 -9.29 -21.95
CA VAL A 532 0.89 -9.92 -20.70
C VAL A 532 1.04 -11.42 -20.92
N LEU A 533 2.26 -11.97 -20.72
CA LEU A 533 2.57 -13.38 -20.88
C LEU A 533 2.95 -14.03 -19.54
N SER A 534 2.12 -14.97 -19.07
CA SER A 534 2.31 -15.67 -17.79
C SER A 534 2.74 -17.14 -17.90
N THR A 535 2.87 -17.70 -19.10
CA THR A 535 3.42 -19.06 -19.30
C THR A 535 4.21 -19.15 -20.60
N GLU A 536 5.03 -20.21 -20.70
CA GLU A 536 5.85 -20.52 -21.87
C GLU A 536 5.00 -20.87 -23.07
N VAL A 537 4.59 -19.84 -23.80
CA VAL A 537 3.86 -19.96 -25.05
C VAL A 537 4.72 -19.37 -26.17
N ASP A 538 4.90 -20.11 -27.26
CA ASP A 538 5.55 -19.56 -28.46
C ASP A 538 4.63 -18.51 -29.12
N CYS A 539 4.85 -17.26 -28.74
CA CYS A 539 4.15 -16.10 -29.28
C CYS A 539 4.88 -15.46 -30.47
N LYS A 540 5.87 -16.14 -31.07
CA LYS A 540 6.66 -15.57 -32.17
C LYS A 540 5.79 -15.07 -33.32
N LEU A 541 4.83 -15.88 -33.78
CA LEU A 541 3.92 -15.51 -34.87
C LEU A 541 3.07 -14.28 -34.52
N LEU A 542 2.61 -14.19 -33.26
CA LEU A 542 1.85 -13.04 -32.78
C LEU A 542 2.68 -11.76 -32.81
N PHE A 543 3.94 -11.84 -32.36
CA PHE A 543 4.85 -10.70 -32.35
C PHE A 543 5.33 -10.28 -33.74
N GLU A 544 5.46 -11.22 -34.69
CA GLU A 544 5.77 -10.89 -36.08
C GLU A 544 4.67 -10.03 -36.73
N VAL A 545 3.40 -10.31 -36.40
CA VAL A 545 2.25 -9.58 -36.98
C VAL A 545 1.93 -8.30 -36.20
N HIS A 546 1.86 -8.38 -34.87
CA HIS A 546 1.33 -7.30 -34.03
C HIS A 546 2.37 -6.61 -33.16
N GLY A 547 3.59 -7.14 -33.06
CA GLY A 547 4.67 -6.55 -32.26
C GLY A 547 4.95 -5.06 -32.55
N PRO A 548 4.94 -4.59 -33.82
CA PRO A 548 5.10 -3.17 -34.13
C PRO A 548 4.04 -2.24 -33.52
N LYS A 549 2.89 -2.76 -33.09
CA LYS A 549 1.81 -1.97 -32.47
C LYS A 549 1.97 -1.84 -30.95
N LEU A 550 2.78 -2.70 -30.33
CA LEU A 550 2.90 -2.79 -28.88
C LEU A 550 3.73 -1.64 -28.31
N THR A 551 3.19 -1.02 -27.26
CA THR A 551 3.88 -0.03 -26.44
C THR A 551 4.24 -0.59 -25.07
N GLU A 552 3.55 -1.63 -24.60
CA GLU A 552 3.80 -2.26 -23.31
C GLU A 552 3.83 -3.79 -23.43
N LEU A 553 4.77 -4.42 -22.72
CA LEU A 553 4.92 -5.87 -22.71
C LEU A 553 5.29 -6.35 -21.32
N VAL A 554 4.48 -7.25 -20.77
CA VAL A 554 4.77 -7.95 -19.51
C VAL A 554 5.10 -9.40 -19.84
N LEU A 555 6.24 -9.89 -19.38
CA LEU A 555 6.67 -11.27 -19.63
C LEU A 555 7.44 -11.85 -18.45
N GLN A 556 7.35 -13.17 -18.25
CA GLN A 556 8.27 -13.88 -17.36
C GLN A 556 9.69 -13.92 -17.94
N TYR A 557 10.69 -13.90 -17.05
CA TYR A 557 12.12 -13.94 -17.37
C TYR A 557 12.49 -14.98 -18.45
N LYS A 558 11.93 -16.19 -18.34
CA LYS A 558 12.16 -17.29 -19.29
C LYS A 558 11.78 -16.97 -20.75
N HIS A 559 10.78 -16.11 -20.97
CA HIS A 559 10.42 -15.66 -22.32
C HIS A 559 11.51 -14.78 -22.91
N LEU A 560 12.11 -13.91 -22.10
CA LEU A 560 13.20 -13.04 -22.55
C LEU A 560 14.36 -13.89 -23.10
N HIS A 561 14.72 -14.95 -22.37
CA HIS A 561 15.71 -15.93 -22.80
C HIS A 561 15.28 -16.70 -24.06
N ALA A 562 14.02 -17.16 -24.12
CA ALA A 562 13.49 -17.89 -25.28
C ALA A 562 13.58 -17.07 -26.59
N PHE A 563 13.36 -15.76 -26.53
CA PHE A 563 13.48 -14.87 -27.69
C PHE A 563 14.93 -14.49 -28.04
N ARG A 564 15.93 -14.85 -27.22
CA ARG A 564 17.37 -14.57 -27.45
C ARG A 564 17.64 -13.12 -27.88
N GLY A 565 17.04 -12.14 -27.20
CA GLY A 565 17.21 -10.71 -27.49
C GLY A 565 16.45 -10.15 -28.69
N LYS A 566 15.66 -10.99 -29.38
CA LYS A 566 14.87 -10.57 -30.55
C LYS A 566 13.55 -9.88 -30.20
N ILE A 567 13.14 -9.85 -28.93
CA ILE A 567 11.82 -9.33 -28.55
C ILE A 567 11.60 -7.88 -28.99
N LEU A 568 12.58 -7.00 -28.78
CA LEU A 568 12.47 -5.60 -29.22
C LEU A 568 12.72 -5.43 -30.75
N THR A 569 13.09 -6.50 -31.48
CA THR A 569 13.09 -6.49 -32.96
C THR A 569 11.67 -6.70 -33.44
N PHE A 570 10.93 -7.60 -32.80
CA PHE A 570 9.51 -7.78 -33.09
C PHE A 570 8.67 -6.59 -32.61
N CYS A 571 9.08 -5.94 -31.51
CA CYS A 571 8.35 -4.84 -30.89
C CYS A 571 9.16 -3.52 -30.92
N PRO A 572 9.37 -2.90 -32.10
CA PRO A 572 10.21 -1.69 -32.23
C PRO A 572 9.66 -0.45 -31.52
N ASN A 573 8.35 -0.39 -31.25
CA ASN A 573 7.67 0.74 -30.60
C ASN A 573 7.45 0.53 -29.10
N LEU A 574 8.06 -0.50 -28.51
CA LEU A 574 7.91 -0.84 -27.11
C LEU A 574 8.50 0.24 -26.21
N GLN A 575 7.68 0.82 -25.33
CA GLN A 575 8.06 1.88 -24.39
C GLN A 575 8.30 1.34 -22.97
N VAL A 576 7.47 0.38 -22.55
CA VAL A 576 7.55 -0.25 -21.22
C VAL A 576 7.69 -1.75 -21.38
N ILE A 577 8.67 -2.32 -20.69
CA ILE A 577 8.79 -3.78 -20.52
C ILE A 577 8.78 -4.12 -19.04
N THR A 578 7.89 -5.02 -18.65
CA THR A 578 7.83 -5.57 -17.29
C THR A 578 8.30 -7.01 -17.32
N ILE A 579 9.30 -7.34 -16.50
CA ILE A 579 9.88 -8.67 -16.42
C ILE A 579 9.54 -9.26 -15.05
N THR A 580 8.83 -10.40 -15.06
CA THR A 580 8.33 -11.07 -13.86
C THR A 580 9.07 -12.38 -13.58
N GLU A 581 8.94 -12.90 -12.35
CA GLU A 581 9.46 -14.21 -11.91
C GLU A 581 10.96 -14.41 -12.22
N MET A 582 11.79 -13.45 -11.83
CA MET A 582 13.22 -13.52 -12.15
C MET A 582 13.96 -14.45 -11.19
N GLY A 583 14.89 -15.26 -11.69
CA GLY A 583 15.88 -15.98 -10.86
C GLY A 583 17.19 -15.21 -10.69
N GLY A 584 17.31 -14.03 -11.30
CA GLY A 584 18.50 -13.20 -11.40
C GLY A 584 18.30 -12.07 -12.41
N PRO A 585 19.28 -11.16 -12.58
CA PRO A 585 19.20 -10.12 -13.60
C PRO A 585 19.21 -10.72 -15.02
N PRO A 586 18.55 -10.07 -16.00
CA PRO A 586 18.64 -10.47 -17.41
C PRO A 586 20.06 -10.32 -17.96
N GLY A 587 20.42 -11.19 -18.90
CA GLY A 587 21.66 -11.07 -19.64
C GLY A 587 21.65 -9.81 -20.50
N PHE A 588 22.81 -9.14 -20.64
CA PHE A 588 22.91 -7.93 -21.49
C PHE A 588 22.49 -8.20 -22.94
N ASP A 589 22.86 -9.35 -23.49
CA ASP A 589 22.49 -9.77 -24.84
C ASP A 589 20.98 -10.05 -24.99
N GLU A 590 20.26 -10.28 -23.89
CA GLU A 590 18.82 -10.52 -23.90
C GLU A 590 18.02 -9.22 -24.01
N LEU A 591 18.59 -8.11 -23.51
CA LEU A 591 18.03 -6.77 -23.71
C LEU A 591 18.58 -6.10 -24.97
N ASN A 592 19.70 -6.58 -25.50
CA ASN A 592 20.42 -5.99 -26.63
C ASN A 592 20.49 -6.93 -27.85
N SER A 593 19.67 -6.69 -28.89
CA SER A 593 19.98 -7.33 -30.17
C SER A 593 21.15 -6.62 -30.83
N LYS A 594 22.20 -7.37 -31.15
CA LYS A 594 23.31 -6.88 -31.97
C LYS A 594 22.78 -6.22 -33.25
N GLY A 595 22.98 -4.90 -33.38
CA GLY A 595 22.80 -4.17 -34.64
C GLY A 595 21.53 -3.32 -34.80
N ALA A 596 20.59 -3.29 -33.84
CA ALA A 596 19.43 -2.40 -33.92
C ALA A 596 19.52 -1.30 -32.85
N ILE A 597 19.69 -0.04 -33.29
CA ILE A 597 19.46 1.13 -32.43
C ILE A 597 17.95 1.20 -32.20
N ARG A 598 17.51 0.90 -30.98
CA ARG A 598 16.09 0.74 -30.65
C ARG A 598 15.60 1.94 -29.82
N PRO A 599 14.80 2.85 -30.40
CA PRO A 599 14.56 4.16 -29.80
C PRO A 599 13.36 4.23 -28.85
N ALA A 600 12.44 3.27 -28.79
CA ALA A 600 11.19 3.52 -28.04
C ALA A 600 11.25 3.22 -26.55
N LEU A 601 12.14 2.33 -26.08
CA LEU A 601 12.09 1.81 -24.70
C LEU A 601 12.54 2.87 -23.68
N THR A 602 11.59 3.37 -22.90
CA THR A 602 11.81 4.40 -21.88
C THR A 602 11.81 3.85 -20.45
N LYS A 603 11.15 2.71 -20.21
CA LYS A 603 10.99 2.14 -18.87
C LYS A 603 11.15 0.62 -18.84
N ILE A 604 11.89 0.12 -17.85
CA ILE A 604 11.96 -1.30 -17.51
C ILE A 604 11.40 -1.48 -16.09
N VAL A 605 10.47 -2.40 -15.90
CA VAL A 605 9.92 -2.76 -14.60
C VAL A 605 10.37 -4.16 -14.25
N PHE A 606 11.01 -4.33 -13.10
CA PHE A 606 11.37 -5.62 -12.54
C PHE A 606 10.38 -5.96 -11.43
N ASP A 607 9.44 -6.84 -11.76
CA ASP A 607 8.45 -7.37 -10.85
C ASP A 607 9.00 -8.67 -10.24
N VAL A 608 9.78 -8.50 -9.18
CA VAL A 608 10.51 -9.56 -8.49
C VAL A 608 9.93 -9.71 -7.09
N PRO A 609 9.31 -10.84 -6.73
CA PRO A 609 8.56 -10.95 -5.48
C PRO A 609 9.46 -10.86 -4.24
N GLU A 610 8.90 -10.29 -3.17
CA GLU A 610 9.65 -9.84 -1.98
C GLU A 610 10.46 -10.97 -1.31
N CYS A 611 9.97 -12.20 -1.44
CA CYS A 611 10.59 -13.40 -0.90
C CYS A 611 11.99 -13.67 -1.47
N GLN A 612 12.31 -13.16 -2.66
CA GLN A 612 13.64 -13.34 -3.27
C GLN A 612 14.69 -12.38 -2.71
N TRP A 613 14.25 -11.23 -2.19
CA TRP A 613 15.13 -10.22 -1.60
C TRP A 613 15.33 -10.42 -0.10
N ARG A 614 14.33 -10.98 0.59
CA ARG A 614 14.41 -11.24 2.02
C ARG A 614 15.36 -12.42 2.29
N LYS A 615 16.06 -12.34 3.43
CA LYS A 615 16.70 -13.50 4.05
C LYS A 615 15.68 -14.63 4.09
N THR A 616 15.96 -15.73 3.40
CA THR A 616 15.22 -16.97 3.56
C THR A 616 15.15 -17.30 5.06
N ARG A 617 14.18 -18.11 5.50
CA ARG A 617 14.08 -18.50 6.93
C ARG A 617 15.37 -19.15 7.47
N SER A 618 16.26 -19.64 6.60
CA SER A 618 17.58 -20.14 6.97
C SER A 618 18.64 -19.04 7.17
N GLY A 619 18.28 -17.76 7.05
CA GLY A 619 19.17 -16.60 7.24
C GLY A 619 20.19 -16.41 6.11
N LEU A 620 20.23 -17.31 5.13
CA LEU A 620 21.09 -17.22 3.97
C LEU A 620 20.35 -16.44 2.89
N GLU A 621 20.69 -15.17 2.75
CA GLU A 621 20.47 -14.47 1.48
C GLU A 621 21.12 -15.30 0.39
N ASP A 622 20.46 -15.48 -0.76
CA ASP A 622 21.12 -16.05 -1.92
C ASP A 622 22.13 -15.01 -2.42
N LYS A 623 23.32 -15.05 -1.83
CA LYS A 623 24.43 -14.14 -2.13
C LYS A 623 24.75 -14.15 -3.62
N ASN A 624 24.45 -15.23 -4.34
CA ASN A 624 24.70 -15.33 -5.77
C ASN A 624 23.74 -14.44 -6.56
N ILE A 625 22.45 -14.43 -6.23
CA ILE A 625 21.44 -13.58 -6.90
C ILE A 625 21.79 -12.10 -6.69
N ILE A 626 22.11 -11.73 -5.45
CA ILE A 626 22.50 -10.36 -5.11
C ILE A 626 23.77 -9.95 -5.83
N PHE A 627 24.78 -10.83 -5.83
CA PHE A 627 26.04 -10.57 -6.51
C PHE A 627 25.85 -10.45 -8.03
N ALA A 628 24.95 -11.25 -8.62
CA ALA A 628 24.60 -11.13 -10.02
C ALA A 628 23.99 -9.77 -10.32
N TRP A 629 23.04 -9.27 -9.51
CA TRP A 629 22.47 -7.93 -9.67
C TRP A 629 23.48 -6.80 -9.48
N ASP A 630 24.34 -6.89 -8.46
CA ASP A 630 25.45 -5.94 -8.26
C ASP A 630 26.37 -5.93 -9.50
N THR A 631 26.64 -7.09 -10.08
CA THR A 631 27.44 -7.22 -11.31
C THR A 631 26.73 -6.64 -12.52
N PHE A 632 25.43 -6.91 -12.66
CA PHE A 632 24.58 -6.37 -13.71
C PHE A 632 24.63 -4.83 -13.68
N PHE A 633 24.27 -4.17 -12.58
CA PHE A 633 24.26 -2.71 -12.53
C PHE A 633 25.63 -2.05 -12.67
N LYS A 634 26.72 -2.76 -12.32
CA LYS A 634 28.08 -2.25 -12.54
C LYS A 634 28.50 -2.27 -14.01
N LEU A 635 28.05 -3.28 -14.77
CA LEU A 635 28.40 -3.47 -16.18
C LEU A 635 27.33 -2.89 -17.13
N PHE A 636 26.17 -2.52 -16.60
CA PHE A 636 25.06 -2.00 -17.39
C PHE A 636 25.35 -0.58 -17.87
N GLU A 637 25.56 -0.45 -19.18
CA GLU A 637 25.72 0.83 -19.89
C GLU A 637 24.42 1.17 -20.64
N PRO A 638 23.35 1.65 -19.97
CA PRO A 638 22.04 1.79 -20.57
C PRO A 638 22.07 2.68 -21.81
N LYS A 639 22.80 3.79 -21.80
CA LYS A 639 22.81 4.72 -22.94
C LYS A 639 23.48 4.16 -24.21
N LYS A 640 24.29 3.10 -24.09
CA LYS A 640 24.89 2.42 -25.25
C LYS A 640 23.93 1.47 -25.93
N HIS A 641 23.06 0.80 -25.16
CA HIS A 641 22.19 -0.27 -25.65
C HIS A 641 20.72 0.17 -25.78
N LEU A 642 20.30 1.08 -24.91
CA LEU A 642 18.94 1.59 -24.73
C LEU A 642 19.02 3.12 -24.52
N PRO A 643 19.36 3.90 -25.57
CA PRO A 643 19.67 5.33 -25.45
C PRO A 643 18.52 6.15 -24.84
N ASN A 644 17.28 5.73 -25.07
CA ASN A 644 16.07 6.40 -24.61
C ASN A 644 15.53 5.86 -23.27
N LEU A 645 16.22 4.93 -22.62
CA LEU A 645 15.87 4.48 -21.29
C LEU A 645 16.00 5.64 -20.30
N GLN A 646 14.94 5.87 -19.52
CA GLN A 646 14.84 6.93 -18.52
C GLN A 646 14.63 6.38 -17.12
N GLU A 647 13.95 5.24 -16.98
CA GLU A 647 13.54 4.72 -15.69
C GLU A 647 13.66 3.19 -15.61
N ILE A 648 14.14 2.71 -14.48
CA ILE A 648 14.06 1.32 -14.03
C ILE A 648 13.24 1.31 -12.75
N GLU A 649 12.22 0.47 -12.70
CA GLU A 649 11.36 0.32 -11.53
C GLU A 649 11.54 -1.07 -10.92
N PHE A 650 11.49 -1.16 -9.60
CA PHE A 650 11.39 -2.42 -8.87
C PHE A 650 10.20 -2.38 -7.92
N GLU A 651 9.37 -3.43 -7.96
CA GLU A 651 8.16 -3.46 -7.15
C GLU A 651 8.48 -3.45 -5.63
N ASP A 652 9.53 -4.16 -5.23
CA ASP A 652 9.97 -4.28 -3.83
C ASP A 652 11.10 -3.33 -3.44
N CYS A 653 11.37 -2.31 -4.26
CA CYS A 653 12.30 -1.27 -3.83
C CYS A 653 11.70 -0.49 -2.66
N VAL A 654 12.39 -0.52 -1.53
CA VAL A 654 12.05 0.31 -0.37
C VAL A 654 13.20 1.27 -0.15
N TRP A 655 12.92 2.57 -0.33
CA TRP A 655 13.94 3.59 -0.12
C TRP A 655 14.33 3.66 1.36
N PRO A 656 15.63 3.56 1.67
CA PRO A 656 16.10 3.72 3.03
C PRO A 656 15.88 5.16 3.49
N THR A 657 15.51 5.30 4.76
CA THR A 657 15.01 6.59 5.27
C THR A 657 15.97 7.24 6.28
N ASN A 658 16.98 6.50 6.75
CA ASN A 658 18.07 7.00 7.59
C ASN A 658 19.44 6.79 6.90
N GLU A 659 20.43 7.55 7.36
CA GLU A 659 21.77 7.64 6.77
C GLU A 659 22.48 6.28 6.67
N ARG A 660 22.35 5.44 7.70
CA ARG A 660 23.00 4.13 7.74
C ARG A 660 22.35 3.14 6.76
N ASP A 661 21.03 3.11 6.72
CA ASP A 661 20.32 2.26 5.77
C ASP A 661 20.60 2.73 4.33
N ILE A 662 20.81 4.03 4.11
CA ILE A 662 21.26 4.59 2.82
C ILE A 662 22.63 4.02 2.45
N GLU A 663 23.61 4.09 3.35
CA GLU A 663 24.97 3.59 3.13
C GLU A 663 24.99 2.08 2.79
N LYS A 664 24.11 1.31 3.44
CA LYS A 664 24.02 -0.15 3.25
C LYS A 664 23.11 -0.57 2.10
N SER A 665 22.22 0.31 1.65
CA SER A 665 21.19 -0.04 0.70
C SER A 665 21.79 -0.32 -0.68
N ARG A 666 21.47 -1.49 -1.21
CA ARG A 666 21.76 -1.86 -2.60
C ARG A 666 20.98 -0.97 -3.57
N TRP A 667 19.73 -0.66 -3.25
CA TRP A 667 18.88 0.22 -4.05
C TRP A 667 19.52 1.58 -4.27
N VAL A 668 20.08 2.19 -3.21
CA VAL A 668 20.79 3.47 -3.33
C VAL A 668 22.01 3.34 -4.23
N ARG A 669 22.84 2.32 -4.02
CA ARG A 669 24.04 2.09 -4.84
C ARG A 669 23.69 1.88 -6.32
N TRP A 670 22.65 1.10 -6.62
CA TRP A 670 22.18 0.88 -7.99
C TRP A 670 21.59 2.16 -8.59
N ALA A 671 20.78 2.90 -7.82
CA ALA A 671 20.25 4.19 -8.26
C ALA A 671 21.36 5.18 -8.62
N GLU A 672 22.43 5.23 -7.82
CA GLU A 672 23.57 6.09 -8.09
C GLU A 672 24.40 5.67 -9.31
N LEU A 673 24.52 4.36 -9.55
CA LEU A 673 25.13 3.84 -10.78
C LEU A 673 24.31 4.23 -12.01
N LEU A 674 22.99 4.05 -11.97
CA LEU A 674 22.07 4.42 -13.06
C LEU A 674 22.05 5.93 -13.31
N LEU A 675 22.09 6.75 -12.26
CA LEU A 675 22.07 8.20 -12.37
C LEU A 675 23.30 8.76 -13.11
N LYS A 676 24.45 8.07 -13.08
CA LYS A 676 25.62 8.43 -13.91
C LYS A 676 25.34 8.37 -15.41
N HIS A 677 24.33 7.61 -15.80
CA HIS A 677 23.87 7.46 -17.16
C HIS A 677 22.53 8.17 -17.41
N ASP A 678 22.07 9.07 -16.54
CA ASP A 678 20.76 9.74 -16.68
C ASP A 678 19.59 8.74 -16.78
N VAL A 679 19.64 7.70 -15.94
CA VAL A 679 18.56 6.73 -15.74
C VAL A 679 18.18 6.73 -14.26
N HIS A 680 16.89 6.80 -13.96
CA HIS A 680 16.38 6.78 -12.59
C HIS A 680 16.02 5.36 -12.14
N LEU A 681 16.29 5.06 -10.87
CA LEU A 681 15.70 3.91 -10.19
C LEU A 681 14.48 4.39 -9.40
N ALA A 682 13.35 3.70 -9.56
CA ALA A 682 12.08 4.00 -8.90
C ALA A 682 11.53 2.79 -8.12
N ASP A 683 10.74 3.07 -7.08
CA ASP A 683 9.91 2.06 -6.41
C ASP A 683 8.57 1.84 -7.14
N LYS A 684 7.76 0.88 -6.66
CA LYS A 684 6.42 0.59 -7.23
C LYS A 684 5.46 1.77 -7.31
N ASN A 685 5.70 2.84 -6.56
CA ASN A 685 4.87 4.04 -6.58
C ASN A 685 5.42 5.09 -7.55
N GLY A 686 6.48 4.75 -8.31
CA GLY A 686 7.20 5.70 -9.16
C GLY A 686 8.09 6.67 -8.37
N THR A 687 8.31 6.44 -7.07
CA THR A 687 9.16 7.32 -6.27
C THR A 687 10.62 7.07 -6.62
N ARG A 688 11.30 8.11 -7.10
CA ARG A 688 12.71 8.04 -7.50
C ARG A 688 13.64 8.29 -6.31
N TRP A 689 14.81 7.67 -6.34
CA TRP A 689 15.90 8.05 -5.44
C TRP A 689 16.30 9.52 -5.66
N LYS A 690 16.31 10.30 -4.59
CA LYS A 690 16.84 11.67 -4.57
C LYS A 690 18.09 11.70 -3.68
N ARG A 691 19.22 12.15 -4.24
CA ARG A 691 20.42 12.38 -3.43
C ARG A 691 20.11 13.38 -2.32
N ARG A 692 20.43 13.02 -1.07
CA ARG A 692 20.30 13.94 0.06
C ARG A 692 21.42 14.96 0.01
N ALA A 693 21.10 16.23 0.24
CA ALA A 693 22.09 17.29 0.34
C ALA A 693 23.10 16.96 1.44
N GLY A 694 24.38 16.80 1.06
CA GLY A 694 25.48 16.50 2.00
C GLY A 694 26.11 15.11 1.86
N ALA A 695 25.53 14.18 1.09
CA ALA A 695 26.23 12.96 0.69
C ALA A 695 27.19 13.31 -0.48
N LYS A 696 28.47 13.54 -0.16
CA LYS A 696 29.54 13.69 -1.15
C LYS A 696 30.34 12.41 -1.26
#